data_AF-A0A355XW76-F1
#
_entry.id   AF-A0A355XW76-F1
#
_cell.length_a   1.000
_cell.length_b   1.000
_cell.length_c   1.000
_cell.angle_alpha   90.00
_cell.angle_beta   90.00
_cell.angle_gamma   90.00
#
_symmetry.space_group_name_H-M   'P 1'
#
loop_
_entity.id
_entity.type
_entity.pdbx_description
1 polymer ?
#
loop_
_entity_poly.entity_id
_entity_poly.type
_entity_poly.pdbx_seq_one_letter_code
_entity_poly.pdbx_strand_id
1 'polypeptide(L)'
;MLLAASATALSAGAADWKVNINPVALSPGDTVCIQNVGTGRYLTGGEAWGTQAVLGSISSAARCIIVDMGDGTYQINNNAAGWNETNPNMMYRQPLEGTVGAGVKACFVDYSTAWSLAASKWSIASVGTNTYTFQVPNLEEYQITETSSSTDSLLGYVAGEFLGVNRTHKSNKAVDGVTWGLYYDVSYADSAANCQFQFFPANIVQAKGRLYKNMLEIEAAGVDVSASAALLANPNATAEEVNAEIERLADVLEQAASPTHPMNITSKYISNPTPVAKGTPTGWTVTQPDGSAGQTGDTSDGVGEFWQKKGFSLNYTVRDLPAGVYKFTTIALTRTDMHGKFYVGSDTIDIATVGSDKVNSRAQAAAWFNQDDDGDGVTNGTNVITVVLPETTDIAIGLSSEPSTGDGWTVWREFKIESLGQGVETFHYVNQSLLDQLNAIKDDEGNRYTASLMTECETVLNTGVSTASKQEASECYVKGADLLEKLKANVAAWEKLADVSSSADEAAWQLNNGEPVHELCAQADEMLDALTASTEEVLAMIENIQTTLDKCQKGSYEVGDDVTFLIKNPTFNDEKAENNYQQPQSKENWIGAEVIGAGWITDTRLAEVYNQDCNIHQDLNGLQKGAYRLSIQAFYRSGWASADGYQAYQNGDSLTRAYIYMGKTQQSVKSIYACTFPESVTSMSRENNWVNVGTDSDPLYIPNTMDEAYVAFNGSVDAAQDPSYDNNYRNVVYGVVTEDGGAMPIGFKIENHNEGSWVIFRDFRLEYLGNDPTYINPVLVNKMNEANSEFLSQRMVASDKAALNKAVADAQTAIDNADGDAMMAAFTAIADAEDASKASIAAYKQLAASYDSLKTQLDDATQASAESRTQATNLLNEVSDMLENGTIEVADIPAKQKEMLLARKALMIQPGSDANPSKYTNWIMNPTYEKQDGWTVNKISGDGVPGVQYNTMEIWSATADVHQDIEGLP
;
A
#
# COMPACT_ATOMS: atom_id res chain seq x y z
N MET A 1 67.30 33.82 -30.24
CA MET A 1 67.86 32.66 -30.95
C MET A 1 67.39 31.43 -30.20
N LEU A 2 66.51 30.54 -30.68
CA LEU A 2 65.81 30.35 -31.95
C LEU A 2 64.30 30.27 -31.65
N LEU A 3 63.49 31.03 -32.39
CA LEU A 3 62.08 30.75 -32.61
C LEU A 3 61.95 29.68 -33.71
N ALA A 4 60.77 29.02 -33.73
CA ALA A 4 60.21 28.16 -34.78
C ALA A 4 60.31 26.65 -34.56
N ALA A 5 59.27 26.07 -33.93
CA ALA A 5 58.57 24.87 -34.39
C ALA A 5 57.32 24.59 -33.50
N SER A 6 56.43 25.57 -33.38
CA SER A 6 55.04 25.34 -32.97
C SER A 6 54.20 25.25 -34.24
N ALA A 7 54.19 24.06 -34.84
CA ALA A 7 53.30 23.71 -35.94
C ALA A 7 52.45 22.51 -35.49
N THR A 8 51.24 22.83 -35.03
CA THR A 8 50.01 22.04 -35.22
C THR A 8 50.20 20.52 -35.34
N ALA A 9 50.22 19.83 -34.20
CA ALA A 9 49.61 18.51 -34.14
C ALA A 9 48.10 18.74 -34.16
N LEU A 10 47.53 18.86 -35.37
CA LEU A 10 46.10 18.60 -35.54
C LEU A 10 45.89 17.16 -35.07
N SER A 11 45.14 17.01 -33.97
CA SER A 11 44.49 15.77 -33.60
C SER A 11 43.78 15.22 -34.84
N ALA A 12 44.19 14.04 -35.29
CA ALA A 12 43.44 13.29 -36.29
C ALA A 12 42.07 12.97 -35.66
N GLY A 13 41.06 13.76 -35.98
CA GLY A 13 39.68 13.44 -35.60
C GLY A 13 39.23 12.21 -36.38
N ALA A 14 38.65 11.23 -35.68
CA ALA A 14 37.79 10.15 -36.17
C ALA A 14 37.80 9.93 -37.70
N ALA A 15 38.81 9.23 -38.22
CA ALA A 15 38.88 8.87 -39.64
C ALA A 15 39.68 7.58 -39.87
N ASP A 16 39.00 6.56 -40.42
CA ASP A 16 39.56 5.40 -41.13
C ASP A 16 40.45 4.40 -40.36
N TRP A 17 39.97 3.81 -39.24
CA TRP A 17 40.56 2.53 -38.81
C TRP A 17 40.28 1.46 -39.87
N LYS A 18 41.35 0.93 -40.47
CA LYS A 18 41.25 -0.15 -41.46
C LYS A 18 40.78 -1.42 -40.78
N VAL A 19 39.63 -1.94 -41.20
CA VAL A 19 39.15 -3.26 -40.79
C VAL A 19 39.44 -4.27 -41.88
N ASN A 20 40.34 -5.21 -41.60
CA ASN A 20 40.70 -6.28 -42.54
C ASN A 20 40.16 -7.62 -42.06
N ILE A 21 39.48 -8.35 -42.94
CA ILE A 21 38.99 -9.71 -42.70
C ILE A 21 39.23 -10.49 -44.00
N ASN A 22 39.65 -11.75 -43.89
CA ASN A 22 39.82 -12.58 -45.08
C ASN A 22 38.44 -13.05 -45.60
N PRO A 23 38.10 -12.86 -46.89
CA PRO A 23 36.87 -13.38 -47.45
C PRO A 23 36.94 -14.89 -47.60
N VAL A 24 35.82 -15.57 -47.37
CA VAL A 24 35.67 -17.02 -47.52
C VAL A 24 34.98 -17.37 -48.83
N ALA A 25 35.25 -18.58 -49.33
CA ALA A 25 34.53 -19.11 -50.48
C ALA A 25 33.05 -19.32 -50.13
N LEU A 26 32.16 -19.22 -51.12
CA LEU A 26 30.76 -19.58 -51.00
C LEU A 26 30.63 -21.05 -50.57
N SER A 27 30.07 -21.26 -49.39
CA SER A 27 29.75 -22.57 -48.83
C SER A 27 28.30 -22.52 -48.35
N PRO A 28 27.33 -23.04 -49.13
CA PRO A 28 25.92 -23.01 -48.77
C PRO A 28 25.66 -23.65 -47.40
N GLY A 29 24.85 -22.99 -46.57
CA GLY A 29 24.58 -23.38 -45.18
C GLY A 29 25.48 -22.68 -44.14
N ASP A 30 26.63 -22.15 -44.53
CA ASP A 30 27.49 -21.39 -43.62
C ASP A 30 26.85 -20.03 -43.27
N THR A 31 27.07 -19.59 -42.03
CA THR A 31 26.65 -18.25 -41.61
C THR A 31 27.75 -17.22 -41.88
N VAL A 32 27.47 -16.29 -42.78
CA VAL A 32 28.41 -15.28 -43.26
C VAL A 32 27.83 -13.87 -43.13
N CYS A 33 28.68 -12.84 -43.22
CA CYS A 33 28.25 -11.48 -43.52
C CYS A 33 28.62 -11.16 -44.97
N ILE A 34 27.73 -10.46 -45.68
CA ILE A 34 27.91 -10.13 -47.10
C ILE A 34 28.37 -8.68 -47.20
N GLN A 35 29.52 -8.42 -47.81
CA GLN A 35 30.02 -7.06 -48.08
C GLN A 35 29.97 -6.77 -49.57
N ASN A 36 29.63 -5.55 -49.94
CA ASN A 36 29.77 -5.06 -51.30
C ASN A 36 31.18 -4.49 -51.53
N VAL A 37 31.82 -4.91 -52.62
CA VAL A 37 33.22 -4.56 -52.92
C VAL A 37 33.38 -3.07 -53.21
N GLY A 38 32.47 -2.47 -53.98
CA GLY A 38 32.55 -1.06 -54.40
C GLY A 38 32.31 -0.04 -53.27
N THR A 39 31.70 -0.46 -52.16
CA THR A 39 31.38 0.41 -51.03
C THR A 39 32.12 0.06 -49.75
N GLY A 40 32.64 -1.17 -49.61
CA GLY A 40 33.18 -1.68 -48.35
C GLY A 40 32.13 -1.82 -47.25
N ARG A 41 30.84 -1.74 -47.58
CA ARG A 41 29.71 -1.79 -46.64
C ARG A 41 29.05 -3.16 -46.63
N TYR A 42 28.48 -3.52 -45.49
CA TYR A 42 27.88 -4.84 -45.24
C TYR A 42 26.37 -4.79 -45.38
N LEU A 43 25.78 -5.86 -45.91
CA LEU A 43 24.33 -6.06 -45.87
C LEU A 43 23.84 -6.02 -44.43
N THR A 44 22.82 -5.20 -44.16
CA THR A 44 22.21 -5.00 -42.84
C THR A 44 20.91 -5.78 -42.71
N GLY A 45 20.20 -5.63 -41.58
CA GLY A 45 18.85 -6.18 -41.40
C GLY A 45 17.73 -5.47 -42.15
N GLY A 46 18.05 -4.44 -42.93
CA GLY A 46 17.08 -3.61 -43.64
C GLY A 46 16.74 -2.31 -42.90
N GLU A 47 16.01 -1.41 -43.55
CA GLU A 47 15.58 -0.13 -42.97
C GLU A 47 14.40 -0.30 -41.98
N ALA A 48 14.34 0.54 -40.94
CA ALA A 48 13.22 0.58 -39.99
C ALA A 48 11.91 1.01 -40.68
N TRP A 49 10.82 0.24 -40.49
CA TRP A 49 9.48 0.42 -41.06
C TRP A 49 9.34 0.29 -42.59
N GLY A 50 10.34 -0.25 -43.30
CA GLY A 50 10.30 -0.32 -44.76
C GLY A 50 11.28 -1.27 -45.45
N THR A 51 11.74 -2.32 -44.75
CA THR A 51 12.28 -3.63 -45.20
C THR A 51 13.19 -3.73 -46.44
N GLN A 52 13.64 -2.61 -47.01
CA GLN A 52 14.53 -2.54 -48.14
C GLN A 52 15.90 -3.06 -47.74
N ALA A 53 16.50 -3.88 -48.59
CA ALA A 53 17.86 -4.36 -48.44
C ALA A 53 18.85 -3.20 -48.60
N VAL A 54 19.60 -2.89 -47.55
CA VAL A 54 20.56 -1.78 -47.54
C VAL A 54 21.91 -2.19 -46.96
N LEU A 55 22.95 -1.44 -47.36
CA LEU A 55 24.31 -1.62 -46.86
C LEU A 55 24.67 -0.61 -45.77
N GLY A 56 25.37 -1.07 -44.73
CA GLY A 56 25.77 -0.30 -43.56
C GLY A 56 27.23 -0.48 -43.17
N SER A 57 27.63 0.17 -42.08
CA SER A 57 28.97 -0.01 -41.50
C SER A 57 29.12 -1.42 -40.91
N ILE A 58 30.36 -1.83 -40.61
CA ILE A 58 30.63 -3.16 -40.04
C ILE A 58 29.86 -3.45 -38.75
N SER A 59 29.61 -2.42 -37.93
CA SER A 59 28.83 -2.54 -36.68
C SER A 59 27.34 -2.82 -36.91
N SER A 60 26.86 -2.68 -38.15
CA SER A 60 25.46 -2.96 -38.56
C SER A 60 25.32 -4.20 -39.46
N ALA A 61 26.40 -4.95 -39.67
CA ALA A 61 26.41 -6.13 -40.54
C ALA A 61 25.41 -7.19 -40.04
N ALA A 62 24.54 -7.68 -40.91
CA ALA A 62 23.64 -8.78 -40.62
C ALA A 62 24.33 -10.13 -40.85
N ARG A 63 23.88 -11.18 -40.14
CA ARG A 63 24.28 -12.54 -40.49
C ARG A 63 23.34 -13.06 -41.57
N CYS A 64 23.92 -13.77 -42.51
CA CYS A 64 23.24 -14.31 -43.67
C CYS A 64 23.59 -15.79 -43.81
N ILE A 65 22.62 -16.58 -44.24
CA ILE A 65 22.83 -17.97 -44.64
C ILE A 65 22.49 -18.07 -46.12
N ILE A 66 23.43 -18.54 -46.93
CA ILE A 66 23.18 -18.80 -48.34
C ILE A 66 22.65 -20.23 -48.47
N VAL A 67 21.45 -20.38 -48.99
CA VAL A 67 20.80 -21.69 -49.15
C VAL A 67 20.86 -22.10 -50.62
N ASP A 68 21.38 -23.29 -50.91
CA ASP A 68 21.35 -23.89 -52.25
C ASP A 68 19.99 -24.55 -52.48
N MET A 69 19.33 -24.20 -53.59
CA MET A 69 18.01 -24.70 -53.94
C MET A 69 18.04 -26.01 -54.76
N GLY A 70 19.22 -26.49 -55.14
CA GLY A 70 19.42 -27.73 -55.90
C GLY A 70 19.13 -27.63 -57.40
N ASP A 71 18.70 -26.47 -57.89
CA ASP A 71 18.41 -26.18 -59.30
C ASP A 71 19.39 -25.18 -59.95
N GLY A 72 20.51 -24.91 -59.27
CA GLY A 72 21.50 -23.91 -59.69
C GLY A 72 21.16 -22.47 -59.26
N THR A 73 20.14 -22.30 -58.41
CA THR A 73 19.81 -21.02 -57.77
C THR A 73 20.03 -21.05 -56.25
N TYR A 74 20.12 -19.87 -55.65
CA TYR A 74 20.39 -19.69 -54.22
C TYR A 74 19.37 -18.74 -53.58
N GLN A 75 19.12 -18.92 -52.29
CA GLN A 75 18.42 -17.95 -51.43
C GLN A 75 19.38 -17.32 -50.43
N ILE A 76 19.09 -16.09 -50.03
CA ILE A 76 19.86 -15.33 -49.04
C ILE A 76 18.96 -15.11 -47.82
N ASN A 77 19.20 -15.87 -46.77
CA ASN A 77 18.44 -15.80 -45.53
C ASN A 77 19.11 -14.78 -44.61
N ASN A 78 18.45 -13.66 -44.35
CA ASN A 78 18.88 -12.59 -43.45
C ASN A 78 18.28 -12.80 -42.06
N ASN A 79 19.11 -12.79 -41.02
CA ASN A 79 18.68 -13.11 -39.66
C ASN A 79 18.69 -11.93 -38.68
N ALA A 80 18.86 -10.70 -39.17
CA ALA A 80 18.81 -9.52 -38.31
C ALA A 80 17.36 -9.21 -37.87
N ALA A 81 17.22 -8.63 -36.68
CA ALA A 81 15.95 -8.25 -36.01
C ALA A 81 15.08 -9.38 -35.40
N GLY A 82 15.70 -10.33 -34.70
CA GLY A 82 15.02 -11.09 -33.65
C GLY A 82 14.00 -12.14 -34.10
N TRP A 83 14.17 -12.74 -35.28
CA TRP A 83 13.32 -13.83 -35.76
C TRP A 83 13.99 -15.20 -35.69
N ASN A 84 13.13 -16.20 -35.47
CA ASN A 84 13.41 -17.59 -35.13
C ASN A 84 14.28 -18.30 -36.18
N GLU A 85 15.31 -19.03 -35.74
CA GLU A 85 16.16 -19.90 -36.57
C GLU A 85 15.37 -20.89 -37.45
N THR A 86 14.09 -21.17 -37.12
CA THR A 86 13.21 -22.04 -37.92
C THR A 86 12.53 -21.36 -39.13
N ASN A 87 12.53 -20.02 -39.25
CA ASN A 87 11.93 -19.27 -40.39
C ASN A 87 12.70 -17.95 -40.62
N PRO A 88 13.86 -17.98 -41.30
CA PRO A 88 14.62 -16.76 -41.56
C PRO A 88 13.96 -15.90 -42.63
N ASN A 89 14.08 -14.57 -42.51
CA ASN A 89 13.63 -13.68 -43.56
C ASN A 89 14.54 -13.81 -44.78
N MET A 90 13.98 -13.72 -45.97
CA MET A 90 14.75 -13.91 -47.21
C MET A 90 14.87 -12.63 -48.00
N MET A 91 16.01 -12.44 -48.67
CA MET A 91 16.17 -11.37 -49.63
C MET A 91 15.38 -11.68 -50.91
N TYR A 92 14.52 -10.75 -51.33
CA TYR A 92 13.68 -10.90 -52.51
C TYR A 92 13.58 -9.63 -53.34
N ARG A 93 13.11 -9.79 -54.58
CA ARG A 93 12.87 -8.72 -55.55
C ARG A 93 11.43 -8.23 -55.45
N GLN A 94 11.22 -6.91 -55.31
CA GLN A 94 9.88 -6.30 -55.24
C GLN A 94 9.82 -4.97 -55.99
N PRO A 95 9.35 -4.96 -57.25
CA PRO A 95 9.30 -3.74 -58.05
C PRO A 95 8.04 -2.89 -57.88
N LEU A 96 7.06 -3.34 -57.10
CA LEU A 96 5.76 -2.64 -56.94
C LEU A 96 5.65 -1.82 -55.65
N GLU A 97 6.72 -1.72 -54.86
CA GLU A 97 6.69 -1.09 -53.55
C GLU A 97 6.58 0.44 -53.65
N GLY A 98 5.49 0.99 -53.09
CA GLY A 98 5.16 2.41 -53.23
C GLY A 98 6.12 3.35 -52.50
N THR A 99 6.80 2.87 -51.45
CA THR A 99 7.72 3.66 -50.62
C THR A 99 9.05 4.01 -51.32
N VAL A 100 9.52 3.15 -52.24
CA VAL A 100 10.73 3.37 -53.07
C VAL A 100 10.40 3.80 -54.50
N GLY A 101 9.11 3.83 -54.86
CA GLY A 101 8.58 4.18 -56.17
C GLY A 101 8.20 2.94 -57.01
N ALA A 102 6.93 2.87 -57.44
CA ALA A 102 6.46 1.77 -58.29
C ALA A 102 7.22 1.73 -59.62
N GLY A 103 7.74 0.55 -59.98
CA GLY A 103 8.59 0.32 -61.15
C GLY A 103 10.10 0.30 -60.84
N VAL A 104 10.51 0.63 -59.61
CA VAL A 104 11.91 0.57 -59.19
C VAL A 104 12.30 -0.86 -58.80
N LYS A 105 13.33 -1.41 -59.43
CA LYS A 105 13.82 -2.79 -59.20
C LYS A 105 14.66 -2.92 -57.91
N ALA A 106 14.03 -2.67 -56.76
CA ALA A 106 14.64 -2.74 -55.44
C ALA A 106 14.55 -4.14 -54.78
N CYS A 107 15.47 -4.40 -53.84
CA CYS A 107 15.48 -5.60 -53.01
C CYS A 107 15.03 -5.33 -51.58
N PHE A 108 14.44 -6.34 -50.95
CA PHE A 108 13.89 -6.30 -49.58
C PHE A 108 14.31 -7.55 -48.82
N VAL A 109 14.27 -7.53 -47.48
CA VAL A 109 14.84 -8.58 -46.59
C VAL A 109 13.88 -9.13 -45.53
N ASP A 110 12.56 -9.02 -45.73
CA ASP A 110 11.49 -9.44 -44.81
C ASP A 110 10.53 -10.51 -45.37
N TYR A 111 10.91 -11.21 -46.44
CA TYR A 111 10.01 -12.18 -47.09
C TYR A 111 9.75 -13.40 -46.21
N SER A 112 8.48 -13.73 -45.96
CA SER A 112 8.07 -14.98 -45.32
C SER A 112 7.90 -16.13 -46.33
N THR A 113 8.12 -17.37 -45.90
CA THR A 113 8.11 -18.60 -46.72
C THR A 113 6.77 -18.92 -47.42
N ALA A 114 5.72 -18.10 -47.23
CA ALA A 114 4.39 -18.33 -47.78
C ALA A 114 4.15 -17.75 -49.18
N TRP A 115 5.00 -16.84 -49.68
CA TRP A 115 4.77 -16.11 -50.95
C TRP A 115 5.80 -16.55 -52.02
N SER A 116 5.50 -16.37 -53.32
CA SER A 116 6.24 -16.88 -54.52
C SER A 116 7.75 -17.13 -54.37
N LEU A 117 8.17 -18.41 -54.48
CA LEU A 117 9.56 -18.87 -54.43
C LEU A 117 10.47 -18.17 -55.45
N ALA A 118 9.95 -17.83 -56.64
CA ALA A 118 10.74 -17.31 -57.76
C ALA A 118 11.37 -15.93 -57.49
N ALA A 119 10.69 -15.03 -56.76
CA ALA A 119 11.21 -13.68 -56.49
C ALA A 119 12.41 -13.65 -55.53
N SER A 120 12.65 -14.75 -54.82
CA SER A 120 13.70 -14.89 -53.80
C SER A 120 14.96 -15.64 -54.27
N LYS A 121 14.90 -16.26 -55.46
CA LYS A 121 16.00 -17.06 -56.02
C LYS A 121 16.99 -16.19 -56.78
N TRP A 122 18.28 -16.41 -56.55
CA TRP A 122 19.37 -15.67 -57.17
C TRP A 122 20.33 -16.63 -57.89
N SER A 123 20.84 -16.22 -59.04
CA SER A 123 22.04 -16.83 -59.62
C SER A 123 23.25 -16.16 -58.99
N ILE A 124 24.14 -16.95 -58.38
CA ILE A 124 25.38 -16.48 -57.77
C ILE A 124 26.55 -17.04 -58.59
N ALA A 125 27.35 -16.16 -59.17
CA ALA A 125 28.49 -16.54 -60.00
C ALA A 125 29.80 -15.98 -59.43
N SER A 126 30.85 -16.79 -59.42
CA SER A 126 32.19 -16.36 -59.02
C SER A 126 32.83 -15.54 -60.14
N VAL A 127 33.42 -14.39 -59.78
CA VAL A 127 34.25 -13.56 -60.66
C VAL A 127 35.74 -13.62 -60.27
N GLY A 128 36.12 -14.56 -59.41
CA GLY A 128 37.49 -14.78 -58.92
C GLY A 128 37.75 -14.22 -57.52
N THR A 129 38.76 -14.75 -56.82
CA THR A 129 39.23 -14.23 -55.51
C THR A 129 38.12 -14.15 -54.44
N ASN A 130 37.32 -15.20 -54.28
CA ASN A 130 36.16 -15.25 -53.36
C ASN A 130 35.17 -14.08 -53.53
N THR A 131 35.06 -13.56 -54.75
CA THR A 131 34.16 -12.46 -55.11
C THR A 131 33.08 -12.96 -56.06
N TYR A 132 31.84 -12.51 -55.83
CA TYR A 132 30.65 -13.06 -56.45
C TYR A 132 29.73 -11.95 -56.96
N THR A 133 28.99 -12.24 -58.03
CA THR A 133 27.89 -11.40 -58.53
C THR A 133 26.57 -12.11 -58.33
N PHE A 134 25.52 -11.36 -58.05
CA PHE A 134 24.15 -11.88 -57.89
C PHE A 134 23.29 -11.37 -59.04
N GLN A 135 22.50 -12.24 -59.65
CA GLN A 135 21.64 -11.90 -60.78
C GLN A 135 20.28 -12.61 -60.68
N VAL A 136 19.27 -12.07 -61.35
CA VAL A 136 18.04 -12.84 -61.64
C VAL A 136 18.44 -14.12 -62.39
N PRO A 137 17.91 -15.31 -62.03
CA PRO A 137 18.34 -16.54 -62.70
C PRO A 137 17.98 -16.54 -64.20
N ASN A 138 18.90 -16.97 -65.05
CA ASN A 138 18.64 -17.17 -66.48
C ASN A 138 18.01 -18.55 -66.73
N LEU A 139 16.82 -18.78 -66.17
CA LEU A 139 16.03 -19.99 -66.34
C LEU A 139 14.73 -19.68 -67.08
N GLU A 140 14.05 -20.71 -67.59
CA GLU A 140 12.81 -20.57 -68.37
C GLU A 140 11.74 -19.73 -67.65
N GLU A 141 11.59 -19.91 -66.33
CA GLU A 141 10.60 -19.18 -65.51
C GLU A 141 10.88 -17.67 -65.34
N TYR A 142 12.08 -17.19 -65.71
CA TYR A 142 12.44 -15.76 -65.65
C TYR A 142 12.57 -15.12 -67.03
N GLN A 143 12.35 -15.86 -68.12
CA GLN A 143 12.47 -15.30 -69.47
C GLN A 143 11.31 -14.37 -69.78
N ILE A 144 11.63 -13.19 -70.31
CA ILE A 144 10.62 -12.23 -70.78
C ILE A 144 10.21 -12.64 -72.20
N THR A 145 8.93 -12.90 -72.40
CA THR A 145 8.34 -13.28 -73.69
C THR A 145 7.31 -12.24 -74.13
N GLU A 146 6.82 -12.33 -75.37
CA GLU A 146 5.78 -11.42 -75.88
C GLU A 146 4.46 -11.48 -75.08
N THR A 147 4.25 -12.52 -74.25
CA THR A 147 3.07 -12.70 -73.39
C THR A 147 3.31 -12.32 -71.92
N SER A 148 4.52 -11.88 -71.55
CA SER A 148 4.85 -11.48 -70.17
C SER A 148 4.08 -10.22 -69.75
N SER A 149 3.58 -10.19 -68.51
CA SER A 149 2.93 -9.00 -67.95
C SER A 149 3.94 -7.87 -67.70
N SER A 150 3.45 -6.66 -67.42
CA SER A 150 4.29 -5.54 -67.00
C SER A 150 5.06 -5.86 -65.71
N THR A 151 4.47 -6.65 -64.81
CA THR A 151 5.14 -7.13 -63.59
C THR A 151 6.20 -8.18 -63.88
N ASP A 152 5.92 -9.13 -64.78
CA ASP A 152 6.91 -10.15 -65.19
C ASP A 152 8.13 -9.51 -65.85
N SER A 153 7.92 -8.44 -66.62
CA SER A 153 9.00 -7.67 -67.26
C SER A 153 9.92 -6.95 -66.25
N LEU A 154 9.42 -6.67 -65.03
CA LEU A 154 10.20 -6.04 -63.96
C LEU A 154 10.91 -7.07 -63.06
N LEU A 155 10.48 -8.33 -63.05
CA LEU A 155 11.06 -9.42 -62.27
C LEU A 155 11.93 -10.39 -63.10
N GLY A 156 11.79 -10.34 -64.43
CA GLY A 156 12.46 -11.24 -65.37
C GLY A 156 13.95 -10.94 -65.56
N TYR A 157 14.63 -11.90 -66.18
CA TYR A 157 16.05 -11.85 -66.48
C TYR A 157 16.36 -10.80 -67.56
N VAL A 158 17.34 -9.95 -67.28
CA VAL A 158 17.92 -9.00 -68.26
C VAL A 158 19.43 -9.20 -68.29
N ALA A 159 19.98 -9.46 -69.48
CA ALA A 159 21.41 -9.64 -69.65
C ALA A 159 22.19 -8.36 -69.31
N GLY A 160 23.16 -8.48 -68.40
CA GLY A 160 24.03 -7.36 -67.98
C GLY A 160 23.57 -6.59 -66.74
N GLU A 161 22.36 -6.85 -66.24
CA GLU A 161 21.84 -6.30 -64.98
C GLU A 161 22.17 -7.23 -63.79
N PHE A 162 22.64 -6.68 -62.67
CA PHE A 162 23.02 -7.42 -61.48
C PHE A 162 22.48 -6.76 -60.21
N LEU A 163 22.50 -7.50 -59.10
CA LEU A 163 22.37 -6.91 -57.77
C LEU A 163 23.54 -5.96 -57.54
N GLY A 164 23.26 -4.76 -57.09
CA GLY A 164 24.30 -3.80 -56.74
C GLY A 164 23.75 -2.57 -56.05
N VAL A 165 24.65 -1.63 -55.76
CA VAL A 165 24.29 -0.34 -55.17
C VAL A 165 24.07 0.68 -56.27
N ASN A 166 22.88 1.30 -56.29
CA ASN A 166 22.60 2.46 -57.11
C ASN A 166 22.51 3.72 -56.25
N ARG A 167 23.48 4.62 -56.40
CA ARG A 167 23.59 5.85 -55.57
C ARG A 167 22.70 7.00 -56.05
N THR A 168 21.98 6.84 -57.17
CA THR A 168 21.17 7.92 -57.75
C THR A 168 19.67 7.83 -57.41
N HIS A 169 19.25 6.85 -56.62
CA HIS A 169 17.85 6.66 -56.23
C HIS A 169 17.49 7.51 -55.00
N LYS A 170 16.31 8.14 -55.02
CA LYS A 170 15.77 8.89 -53.88
C LYS A 170 15.08 7.93 -52.91
N SER A 171 15.38 8.03 -51.61
CA SER A 171 14.59 7.38 -50.55
C SER A 171 14.42 8.34 -49.36
N ASN A 172 13.41 8.07 -48.52
CA ASN A 172 13.03 8.90 -47.38
C ASN A 172 13.98 8.77 -46.16
N LYS A 173 15.00 7.91 -46.23
CA LYS A 173 15.96 7.63 -45.13
C LYS A 173 17.44 7.83 -45.51
N ALA A 174 17.69 8.66 -46.51
CA ALA A 174 19.05 8.95 -46.96
C ALA A 174 19.90 9.64 -45.86
N VAL A 175 21.08 9.10 -45.54
CA VAL A 175 22.07 9.78 -44.67
C VAL A 175 22.91 10.67 -45.57
N ASP A 176 22.98 11.97 -45.27
CA ASP A 176 23.60 13.00 -46.12
C ASP A 176 23.08 13.00 -47.57
N GLY A 177 21.82 12.59 -47.78
CA GLY A 177 21.19 12.53 -49.10
C GLY A 177 21.53 11.31 -49.96
N VAL A 178 22.23 10.30 -49.41
CA VAL A 178 22.53 9.02 -50.09
C VAL A 178 21.86 7.83 -49.40
N THR A 179 21.07 7.05 -50.15
CA THR A 179 20.55 5.75 -49.72
C THR A 179 21.48 4.64 -50.22
N TRP A 180 21.94 3.76 -49.33
CA TRP A 180 22.79 2.60 -49.67
C TRP A 180 21.96 1.36 -50.04
N GLY A 181 20.88 1.57 -50.80
CA GLY A 181 19.94 0.53 -51.20
C GLY A 181 20.51 -0.44 -52.21
N LEU A 182 20.06 -1.68 -52.14
CA LEU A 182 20.35 -2.72 -53.12
C LEU A 182 19.24 -2.79 -54.17
N TYR A 183 19.66 -2.81 -55.43
CA TYR A 183 18.82 -2.87 -56.62
C TYR A 183 19.33 -3.97 -57.54
N TYR A 184 18.44 -4.58 -58.32
CA TYR A 184 18.78 -5.73 -59.16
C TYR A 184 18.84 -5.42 -60.67
N ASP A 185 18.91 -4.14 -61.00
CA ASP A 185 19.07 -3.58 -62.36
C ASP A 185 20.39 -2.84 -62.56
N VAL A 186 21.37 -3.07 -61.67
CA VAL A 186 22.64 -2.35 -61.75
C VAL A 186 23.49 -2.92 -62.88
N SER A 187 23.75 -2.07 -63.88
CA SER A 187 24.59 -2.41 -65.03
C SER A 187 26.02 -2.70 -64.59
N TYR A 188 26.51 -3.90 -64.87
CA TYR A 188 27.91 -4.28 -64.59
C TYR A 188 28.92 -3.43 -65.36
N ALA A 189 28.55 -2.95 -66.55
CA ALA A 189 29.39 -2.09 -67.37
C ALA A 189 29.58 -0.71 -66.74
N ASP A 190 28.63 -0.25 -65.92
CA ASP A 190 28.65 1.07 -65.30
C ASP A 190 29.52 1.05 -64.03
N SER A 191 29.48 -0.03 -63.25
CA SER A 191 30.38 -0.24 -62.12
C SER A 191 30.45 -1.70 -61.68
N ALA A 192 31.46 -2.43 -62.16
CA ALA A 192 31.70 -3.81 -61.78
C ALA A 192 31.82 -4.00 -60.26
N ALA A 193 32.49 -3.07 -59.56
CA ALA A 193 32.69 -3.16 -58.11
C ALA A 193 31.38 -3.01 -57.31
N ASN A 194 30.41 -2.21 -57.81
CA ASN A 194 29.10 -2.08 -57.15
C ASN A 194 28.23 -3.33 -57.31
N CYS A 195 28.51 -4.19 -58.30
CA CYS A 195 27.79 -5.44 -58.54
C CYS A 195 28.48 -6.67 -57.92
N GLN A 196 29.61 -6.47 -57.24
CA GLN A 196 30.45 -7.51 -56.67
C GLN A 196 30.34 -7.55 -55.15
N PHE A 197 30.30 -8.77 -54.60
CA PHE A 197 30.17 -9.01 -53.17
C PHE A 197 31.13 -10.10 -52.70
N GLN A 198 31.49 -10.04 -51.44
CA GLN A 198 32.35 -11.00 -50.76
C GLN A 198 31.67 -11.51 -49.49
N PHE A 199 31.96 -12.77 -49.15
CA PHE A 199 31.46 -13.41 -47.94
C PHE A 199 32.53 -13.40 -46.86
N PHE A 200 32.16 -13.07 -45.64
CA PHE A 200 33.07 -13.03 -44.50
C PHE A 200 32.51 -13.88 -43.35
N PRO A 201 33.36 -14.56 -42.55
CA PRO A 201 32.87 -15.33 -41.41
C PRO A 201 32.15 -14.42 -40.41
N ALA A 202 30.91 -14.77 -40.06
CA ALA A 202 30.07 -13.88 -39.27
C ALA A 202 30.64 -13.59 -37.87
N ASN A 203 31.28 -14.56 -37.21
CA ASN A 203 31.84 -14.40 -35.87
C ASN A 203 32.88 -13.27 -35.77
N ILE A 204 33.85 -13.23 -36.69
CA ILE A 204 34.92 -12.21 -36.67
C ILE A 204 34.41 -10.84 -37.14
N VAL A 205 33.50 -10.79 -38.11
CA VAL A 205 32.86 -9.54 -38.55
C VAL A 205 32.11 -8.89 -37.39
N GLN A 206 31.33 -9.68 -36.64
CA GLN A 206 30.59 -9.21 -35.48
C GLN A 206 31.51 -8.77 -34.34
N ALA A 207 32.56 -9.55 -34.03
CA ALA A 207 33.52 -9.19 -33.00
C ALA A 207 34.24 -7.87 -33.33
N LYS A 208 34.76 -7.73 -34.56
CA LYS A 208 35.41 -6.48 -35.01
C LYS A 208 34.44 -5.32 -35.12
N GLY A 209 33.19 -5.57 -35.49
CA GLY A 209 32.13 -4.56 -35.48
C GLY A 209 31.85 -4.00 -34.08
N ARG A 210 31.80 -4.87 -33.06
CA ARG A 210 31.69 -4.45 -31.66
C ARG A 210 32.92 -3.68 -31.19
N LEU A 211 34.12 -4.18 -31.48
CA LEU A 211 35.37 -3.50 -31.11
C LEU A 211 35.45 -2.10 -31.75
N TYR A 212 35.10 -1.99 -33.03
CA TYR A 212 35.05 -0.70 -33.73
C TYR A 212 34.09 0.29 -33.05
N LYS A 213 32.89 -0.17 -32.65
CA LYS A 213 31.94 0.69 -31.92
C LYS A 213 32.50 1.13 -30.57
N ASN A 214 33.03 0.21 -29.77
CA ASN A 214 33.61 0.52 -28.47
C ASN A 214 34.79 1.49 -28.62
N MET A 215 35.65 1.31 -29.62
CA MET A 215 36.79 2.19 -29.86
C MET A 215 36.37 3.62 -30.19
N LEU A 216 35.25 3.86 -30.89
CA LEU A 216 34.74 5.21 -31.13
C LEU A 216 34.37 5.91 -29.80
N GLU A 217 33.74 5.18 -28.87
CA GLU A 217 33.37 5.69 -27.56
C GLU A 217 34.61 5.92 -26.67
N ILE A 218 35.59 5.02 -26.73
CA ILE A 218 36.83 5.06 -25.95
C ILE A 218 37.79 6.16 -26.45
N GLU A 219 37.91 6.37 -27.77
CA GLU A 219 38.73 7.43 -28.34
C GLU A 219 38.16 8.82 -28.00
N ALA A 220 36.84 8.97 -28.01
CA ALA A 220 36.18 10.20 -27.55
C ALA A 220 36.47 10.49 -26.07
N ALA A 221 36.73 9.45 -25.27
CA ALA A 221 37.16 9.54 -23.89
C ALA A 221 38.70 9.73 -23.72
N GLY A 222 39.47 9.87 -24.79
CA GLY A 222 40.90 10.17 -24.73
C GLY A 222 41.79 9.00 -24.28
N VAL A 223 41.28 7.76 -24.29
CA VAL A 223 42.02 6.54 -23.95
C VAL A 223 42.73 6.00 -25.19
N ASP A 224 43.96 5.50 -25.04
CA ASP A 224 44.74 4.94 -26.15
C ASP A 224 44.15 3.62 -26.67
N VAL A 225 43.73 3.63 -27.95
CA VAL A 225 43.15 2.48 -28.67
C VAL A 225 44.11 1.88 -29.72
N SER A 226 45.40 2.21 -29.67
CA SER A 226 46.38 1.80 -30.70
C SER A 226 46.50 0.28 -30.87
N ALA A 227 46.46 -0.47 -29.76
CA ALA A 227 46.48 -1.95 -29.79
C ALA A 227 45.21 -2.52 -30.42
N SER A 228 44.07 -1.95 -30.08
CA SER A 228 42.75 -2.31 -30.60
C SER A 228 42.64 -2.01 -32.11
N ALA A 229 43.18 -0.88 -32.56
CA ALA A 229 43.28 -0.52 -33.97
C ALA A 229 44.17 -1.48 -34.76
N ALA A 230 45.29 -1.92 -34.18
CA ALA A 230 46.15 -2.95 -34.79
C ALA A 230 45.42 -4.29 -34.93
N LEU A 231 44.58 -4.65 -33.96
CA LEU A 231 43.76 -5.86 -33.98
C LEU A 231 42.65 -5.80 -35.05
N LEU A 232 42.01 -4.64 -35.24
CA LEU A 232 41.08 -4.40 -36.35
C LEU A 232 41.76 -4.57 -37.71
N ALA A 233 42.99 -4.06 -37.85
CA ALA A 233 43.77 -4.13 -39.09
C ALA A 233 44.38 -5.51 -39.38
N ASN A 234 44.44 -6.43 -38.40
CA ASN A 234 44.99 -7.77 -38.58
C ASN A 234 43.98 -8.72 -39.28
N PRO A 235 44.19 -9.15 -40.54
CA PRO A 235 43.25 -10.04 -41.25
C PRO A 235 43.15 -11.45 -40.65
N ASN A 236 44.11 -11.85 -39.82
CA ASN A 236 44.17 -13.17 -39.18
C ASN A 236 43.70 -13.17 -37.73
N ALA A 237 43.22 -12.04 -37.20
CA ALA A 237 42.69 -11.96 -35.84
C ALA A 237 41.50 -12.92 -35.66
N THR A 238 41.47 -13.66 -34.55
CA THR A 238 40.34 -14.52 -34.21
C THR A 238 39.24 -13.73 -33.50
N ALA A 239 38.02 -14.26 -33.48
CA ALA A 239 36.91 -13.60 -32.79
C ALA A 239 37.16 -13.56 -31.27
N GLU A 240 37.83 -14.58 -30.74
CA GLU A 240 38.23 -14.70 -29.34
C GLU A 240 39.25 -13.63 -28.95
N GLU A 241 40.28 -13.39 -29.77
CA GLU A 241 41.27 -12.32 -29.54
C GLU A 241 40.60 -10.94 -29.52
N VAL A 242 39.66 -10.70 -30.44
CA VAL A 242 38.90 -9.44 -30.51
C VAL A 242 37.97 -9.26 -29.32
N ASN A 243 37.31 -10.32 -28.87
CA ASN A 243 36.44 -10.25 -27.69
C ASN A 243 37.24 -10.06 -26.39
N ALA A 244 38.40 -10.71 -26.24
CA ALA A 244 39.27 -10.49 -25.09
C ALA A 244 39.77 -9.03 -25.02
N GLU A 245 40.04 -8.40 -26.17
CA GLU A 245 40.39 -6.98 -26.22
C GLU A 245 39.20 -6.08 -25.82
N ILE A 246 37.98 -6.43 -26.21
CA ILE A 246 36.76 -5.74 -25.77
C ILE A 246 36.62 -5.78 -24.24
N GLU A 247 36.82 -6.94 -23.63
CA GLU A 247 36.77 -7.11 -22.17
C GLU A 247 37.87 -6.28 -21.48
N ARG A 248 39.11 -6.35 -21.97
CA ARG A 248 40.22 -5.54 -21.45
C ARG A 248 39.94 -4.04 -21.50
N LEU A 249 39.34 -3.56 -22.60
CA LEU A 249 39.00 -2.14 -22.76
C LEU A 249 37.93 -1.69 -21.76
N ALA A 250 36.98 -2.56 -21.41
CA ALA A 250 35.97 -2.25 -20.40
C ALA A 250 36.60 -2.06 -19.00
N ASP A 251 37.64 -2.84 -18.66
CA ASP A 251 38.42 -2.64 -17.43
C ASP A 251 39.21 -1.32 -17.46
N VAL A 252 39.80 -0.97 -18.60
CA VAL A 252 40.54 0.30 -18.75
C VAL A 252 39.62 1.50 -18.61
N LEU A 253 38.42 1.45 -19.19
CA LEU A 253 37.41 2.52 -19.05
C LEU A 253 37.03 2.74 -17.59
N GLU A 254 36.75 1.66 -16.85
CA GLU A 254 36.41 1.76 -15.43
C GLU A 254 37.56 2.32 -14.58
N GLN A 255 38.81 2.01 -14.92
CA GLN A 255 39.99 2.53 -14.23
C GLN A 255 40.32 3.99 -14.59
N ALA A 256 39.96 4.44 -15.79
CA ALA A 256 40.17 5.82 -16.25
C ALA A 256 39.09 6.80 -15.74
N ALA A 257 38.01 6.28 -15.17
CA ALA A 257 36.91 7.07 -14.65
C ALA A 257 37.34 8.01 -13.51
N SER A 258 36.84 9.24 -13.55
CA SER A 258 36.99 10.23 -12.47
C SER A 258 35.77 11.15 -12.41
N PRO A 259 35.57 11.94 -11.34
CA PRO A 259 34.39 12.81 -11.23
C PRO A 259 34.28 13.83 -12.36
N THR A 260 35.41 14.31 -12.89
CA THR A 260 35.48 15.22 -14.04
C THR A 260 35.51 14.52 -15.39
N HIS A 261 35.61 13.19 -15.40
CA HIS A 261 35.64 12.37 -16.60
C HIS A 261 34.91 11.03 -16.36
N PRO A 262 33.56 11.05 -16.30
CA PRO A 262 32.78 9.83 -16.13
C PRO A 262 32.92 8.91 -17.33
N MET A 263 32.98 7.59 -17.09
CA MET A 263 33.17 6.59 -18.14
C MET A 263 31.99 5.63 -18.23
N ASN A 264 31.47 5.43 -19.44
CA ASN A 264 30.38 4.50 -19.70
C ASN A 264 30.88 3.05 -19.57
N ILE A 265 30.36 2.33 -18.57
CA ILE A 265 30.70 0.94 -18.28
C ILE A 265 29.48 0.01 -18.44
N THR A 266 28.44 0.48 -19.13
CA THR A 266 27.16 -0.23 -19.28
C THR A 266 27.32 -1.62 -19.84
N SER A 267 28.11 -1.77 -20.91
CA SER A 267 28.31 -3.06 -21.58
C SER A 267 29.03 -4.11 -20.73
N LYS A 268 29.70 -3.69 -19.65
CA LYS A 268 30.37 -4.59 -18.69
C LYS A 268 29.39 -5.18 -17.68
N TYR A 269 28.44 -4.37 -17.20
CA TYR A 269 27.60 -4.71 -16.04
C TYR A 269 26.13 -4.98 -16.39
N ILE A 270 25.62 -4.39 -17.46
CA ILE A 270 24.21 -4.48 -17.86
C ILE A 270 24.11 -5.16 -19.22
N SER A 271 23.55 -6.37 -19.21
CA SER A 271 23.17 -7.07 -20.43
C SER A 271 21.80 -6.60 -20.92
N ASN A 272 21.69 -6.43 -22.24
CA ASN A 272 20.47 -5.95 -22.91
C ASN A 272 19.86 -4.70 -22.25
N PRO A 273 20.62 -3.59 -22.13
CA PRO A 273 20.16 -2.37 -21.45
C PRO A 273 19.03 -1.63 -22.18
N THR A 274 18.60 -2.12 -23.34
CA THR A 274 17.56 -1.52 -24.19
C THR A 274 16.43 -2.53 -24.45
N PRO A 275 15.21 -2.05 -24.77
CA PRO A 275 14.08 -2.89 -25.14
C PRO A 275 14.38 -3.83 -26.32
N VAL A 276 13.75 -5.00 -26.33
CA VAL A 276 13.85 -6.00 -27.40
C VAL A 276 12.52 -6.15 -28.12
N ALA A 277 12.56 -6.52 -29.40
CA ALA A 277 11.39 -6.50 -30.29
C ALA A 277 10.13 -7.19 -29.73
N LYS A 278 10.30 -8.24 -28.92
CA LYS A 278 9.22 -8.95 -28.25
C LYS A 278 9.57 -9.32 -26.82
N GLY A 279 8.66 -9.02 -25.90
CA GLY A 279 8.77 -9.34 -24.47
C GLY A 279 9.93 -8.67 -23.72
N THR A 280 10.19 -9.17 -22.51
CA THR A 280 11.21 -8.65 -21.59
C THR A 280 12.62 -9.03 -22.04
N PRO A 281 13.60 -8.11 -22.07
CA PRO A 281 14.99 -8.43 -22.40
C PRO A 281 15.57 -9.52 -21.51
N THR A 282 16.38 -10.42 -22.07
CA THR A 282 17.04 -11.48 -21.29
C THR A 282 17.90 -10.88 -20.19
N GLY A 283 17.77 -11.39 -18.97
CA GLY A 283 18.46 -10.88 -17.77
C GLY A 283 17.58 -9.93 -16.93
N TRP A 284 16.51 -9.39 -17.52
CA TRP A 284 15.55 -8.53 -16.82
C TRP A 284 14.31 -9.32 -16.39
N THR A 285 13.73 -8.96 -15.26
CA THR A 285 12.50 -9.58 -14.75
C THR A 285 11.42 -8.52 -14.55
N VAL A 286 10.16 -8.91 -14.75
CA VAL A 286 9.02 -8.04 -14.48
C VAL A 286 8.12 -8.73 -13.46
N THR A 287 7.76 -8.04 -12.40
CA THR A 287 6.80 -8.50 -11.39
C THR A 287 5.65 -7.51 -11.25
N GLN A 288 4.46 -8.03 -10.95
CA GLN A 288 3.29 -7.25 -10.56
C GLN A 288 3.30 -7.05 -9.02
N PRO A 289 2.54 -6.09 -8.46
CA PRO A 289 2.46 -5.87 -7.01
C PRO A 289 1.96 -7.09 -6.21
N ASP A 290 1.20 -8.00 -6.84
CA ASP A 290 0.79 -9.28 -6.24
C ASP A 290 1.88 -10.37 -6.27
N GLY A 291 3.07 -10.03 -6.76
CA GLY A 291 4.22 -10.93 -6.89
C GLY A 291 4.19 -11.83 -8.13
N SER A 292 3.14 -11.77 -8.96
CA SER A 292 3.06 -12.56 -10.18
C SER A 292 4.04 -12.08 -11.26
N ALA A 293 4.45 -13.00 -12.14
CA ALA A 293 5.33 -12.67 -13.26
C ALA A 293 4.59 -11.80 -14.29
N GLY A 294 5.22 -10.69 -14.70
CA GLY A 294 4.76 -9.82 -15.78
C GLY A 294 5.69 -9.85 -16.99
N GLN A 295 5.39 -9.04 -17.99
CA GLN A 295 6.22 -8.85 -19.19
C GLN A 295 6.16 -7.39 -19.65
N THR A 296 7.22 -6.91 -20.28
CA THR A 296 7.18 -5.65 -21.04
C THR A 296 6.40 -5.85 -22.33
N GLY A 297 5.74 -4.80 -22.84
CA GLY A 297 5.09 -4.83 -24.16
C GLY A 297 6.09 -5.08 -25.30
N ASP A 298 5.63 -5.73 -26.38
CA ASP A 298 6.39 -5.90 -27.62
C ASP A 298 6.77 -4.54 -28.22
N THR A 299 7.97 -4.38 -28.79
CA THR A 299 8.44 -3.09 -29.33
C THR A 299 8.85 -3.13 -30.80
N SER A 300 8.19 -2.31 -31.62
CA SER A 300 8.58 -2.01 -33.00
C SER A 300 9.31 -0.68 -33.16
N ASP A 301 9.26 0.17 -32.14
CA ASP A 301 9.65 1.58 -32.18
C ASP A 301 10.97 1.87 -31.44
N GLY A 302 11.60 0.85 -30.86
CA GLY A 302 12.84 1.00 -30.09
C GLY A 302 12.63 1.46 -28.64
N VAL A 303 11.40 1.44 -28.15
CA VAL A 303 11.02 1.77 -26.76
C VAL A 303 10.17 0.66 -26.14
N GLY A 304 10.41 0.32 -24.87
CA GLY A 304 9.66 -0.67 -24.11
C GLY A 304 8.53 0.02 -23.36
N GLU A 305 7.40 -0.67 -23.19
CA GLU A 305 6.22 -0.09 -22.53
C GLU A 305 5.66 -0.96 -21.41
N PHE A 306 5.07 -0.27 -20.44
CA PHE A 306 4.17 -0.82 -19.45
C PHE A 306 2.82 -0.09 -19.59
N TRP A 307 1.81 -0.83 -20.01
CA TRP A 307 0.44 -0.36 -20.20
C TRP A 307 -0.45 -1.20 -19.29
N GLN A 308 -0.97 -0.68 -18.15
CA GLN A 308 -2.01 -1.32 -17.31
C GLN A 308 -2.22 -0.68 -15.92
N LYS A 309 -3.40 -0.95 -15.32
CA LYS A 309 -3.84 -0.53 -13.98
C LYS A 309 -3.18 -1.21 -12.79
N LYS A 310 -2.41 -2.28 -13.00
CA LYS A 310 -1.97 -3.18 -11.93
C LYS A 310 -0.65 -2.79 -11.27
N GLY A 311 0.03 -1.74 -11.74
CA GLY A 311 1.41 -1.44 -11.32
C GLY A 311 2.42 -2.41 -11.95
N PHE A 312 3.72 -2.20 -11.75
CA PHE A 312 4.78 -3.11 -12.22
C PHE A 312 6.10 -2.85 -11.50
N SER A 313 7.03 -3.79 -11.60
CA SER A 313 8.45 -3.62 -11.27
C SER A 313 9.33 -4.35 -12.28
N LEU A 314 10.09 -3.60 -13.08
CA LEU A 314 11.12 -4.07 -14.02
C LEU A 314 12.47 -4.07 -13.32
N ASN A 315 13.09 -5.23 -13.12
CA ASN A 315 14.30 -5.40 -12.32
C ASN A 315 15.47 -5.95 -13.14
N TYR A 316 16.68 -5.49 -12.82
CA TYR A 316 17.95 -6.11 -13.19
C TYR A 316 18.92 -6.04 -12.00
N THR A 317 19.69 -7.11 -11.75
CA THR A 317 20.73 -7.12 -10.73
C THR A 317 22.09 -6.93 -11.38
N VAL A 318 22.72 -5.78 -11.13
CA VAL A 318 24.14 -5.58 -11.42
C VAL A 318 24.94 -6.33 -10.36
N ARG A 319 25.77 -7.27 -10.80
CA ARG A 319 26.58 -8.13 -9.92
C ARG A 319 27.97 -7.54 -9.71
N ASP A 320 28.50 -7.69 -8.50
CA ASP A 320 29.90 -7.41 -8.17
C ASP A 320 30.37 -6.01 -8.60
N LEU A 321 29.53 -4.97 -8.43
CA LEU A 321 29.91 -3.60 -8.78
C LEU A 321 30.94 -3.07 -7.76
N PRO A 322 32.16 -2.67 -8.15
CA PRO A 322 33.22 -2.33 -7.22
C PRO A 322 32.92 -1.11 -6.34
N ALA A 323 33.67 -0.95 -5.24
CA ALA A 323 33.63 0.28 -4.45
C ALA A 323 34.03 1.52 -5.28
N GLY A 324 33.11 2.47 -5.42
CA GLY A 324 33.25 3.65 -6.27
C GLY A 324 31.99 4.49 -6.29
N VAL A 325 31.96 5.50 -7.17
CA VAL A 325 30.78 6.36 -7.36
C VAL A 325 30.25 6.15 -8.77
N TYR A 326 28.94 5.97 -8.90
CA TYR A 326 28.32 5.58 -10.17
C TYR A 326 27.10 6.44 -10.45
N LYS A 327 26.96 6.87 -11.70
CA LYS A 327 25.72 7.45 -12.23
C LYS A 327 24.96 6.39 -12.99
N PHE A 328 23.77 6.08 -12.52
CA PHE A 328 22.82 5.27 -13.22
C PHE A 328 21.83 6.19 -13.91
N THR A 329 21.61 5.97 -15.20
CA THR A 329 20.68 6.73 -16.01
C THR A 329 19.63 5.79 -16.58
N THR A 330 18.38 6.20 -16.59
CA THR A 330 17.34 5.61 -17.44
C THR A 330 16.67 6.68 -18.26
N ILE A 331 16.36 6.34 -19.51
CA ILE A 331 15.54 7.20 -20.37
C ILE A 331 14.10 6.68 -20.31
N ALA A 332 13.24 7.40 -19.61
CA ALA A 332 11.86 7.00 -19.36
C ALA A 332 10.92 8.19 -19.17
N LEU A 333 9.63 7.96 -19.42
CA LEU A 333 8.53 8.88 -19.13
C LEU A 333 7.34 8.11 -18.56
N THR A 334 6.47 8.83 -17.85
CA THR A 334 5.16 8.32 -17.43
C THR A 334 4.04 9.25 -17.91
N ARG A 335 2.84 8.74 -18.18
CA ARG A 335 1.65 9.54 -18.56
C ARG A 335 0.75 9.83 -17.37
N THR A 336 -0.12 10.84 -17.55
CA THR A 336 -1.20 11.20 -16.61
C THR A 336 -1.94 9.96 -16.11
N ASP A 337 -2.17 9.90 -14.79
CA ASP A 337 -2.75 8.79 -14.01
C ASP A 337 -1.78 7.68 -13.55
N MET A 338 -0.50 7.70 -13.95
CA MET A 338 0.50 6.77 -13.42
C MET A 338 1.71 7.50 -12.85
N HIS A 339 2.32 6.90 -11.83
CA HIS A 339 3.50 7.43 -11.14
C HIS A 339 4.59 6.38 -11.20
N GLY A 340 5.42 6.46 -12.25
CA GLY A 340 6.59 5.60 -12.41
C GLY A 340 7.76 6.13 -11.59
N LYS A 341 8.56 5.22 -11.05
CA LYS A 341 9.81 5.51 -10.34
C LYS A 341 10.97 4.80 -11.01
N PHE A 342 12.11 5.49 -11.08
CA PHE A 342 13.40 4.87 -11.35
C PHE A 342 14.04 4.56 -10.01
N TYR A 343 14.59 3.35 -9.84
CA TYR A 343 15.28 2.96 -8.62
C TYR A 343 16.63 2.30 -8.88
N VAL A 344 17.52 2.48 -7.91
CA VAL A 344 18.86 1.91 -7.85
C VAL A 344 19.16 1.58 -6.38
N GLY A 345 19.21 0.30 -6.04
CA GLY A 345 19.27 -0.13 -4.65
C GLY A 345 18.04 0.35 -3.87
N SER A 346 18.27 1.12 -2.80
CA SER A 346 17.23 1.79 -2.02
C SER A 346 16.85 3.17 -2.55
N ASP A 347 17.65 3.75 -3.45
CA ASP A 347 17.42 5.11 -3.93
C ASP A 347 16.37 5.11 -5.03
N THR A 348 15.44 6.07 -4.98
CA THR A 348 14.35 6.19 -5.95
C THR A 348 14.11 7.63 -6.35
N ILE A 349 13.79 7.87 -7.63
CA ILE A 349 13.28 9.16 -8.11
C ILE A 349 12.00 8.96 -8.92
N ASP A 350 11.10 9.93 -8.86
CA ASP A 350 9.90 9.94 -9.70
C ASP A 350 10.27 10.25 -11.15
N ILE A 351 9.71 9.49 -12.07
CA ILE A 351 9.86 9.71 -13.51
C ILE A 351 8.90 10.82 -13.93
N ALA A 352 9.39 11.77 -14.72
CA ALA A 352 8.60 12.89 -15.19
C ALA A 352 7.28 12.46 -15.86
N THR A 353 6.18 13.08 -15.45
CA THR A 353 4.85 12.88 -16.05
C THR A 353 4.68 13.78 -17.28
N VAL A 354 4.35 13.18 -18.43
CA VAL A 354 4.14 13.85 -19.70
C VAL A 354 2.67 13.75 -20.11
N GLY A 355 2.08 14.89 -20.48
CA GLY A 355 0.69 14.95 -20.94
C GLY A 355 0.46 14.19 -22.25
N SER A 356 -0.74 13.63 -22.40
CA SER A 356 -1.14 12.89 -23.61
C SER A 356 -1.23 13.77 -24.87
N ASP A 357 -1.25 15.08 -24.72
CA ASP A 357 -1.16 16.06 -25.82
C ASP A 357 0.26 16.13 -26.41
N LYS A 358 1.30 15.84 -25.62
CA LYS A 358 2.69 15.80 -26.06
C LYS A 358 3.11 14.43 -26.59
N VAL A 359 2.83 13.38 -25.85
CA VAL A 359 3.21 12.00 -26.20
C VAL A 359 2.04 11.05 -25.97
N ASN A 360 1.52 10.46 -27.04
CA ASN A 360 0.37 9.55 -26.99
C ASN A 360 0.63 8.19 -27.66
N SER A 361 1.85 7.93 -28.12
CA SER A 361 2.22 6.70 -28.81
C SER A 361 3.71 6.40 -28.66
N ARG A 362 4.08 5.13 -28.78
CA ARG A 362 5.48 4.67 -28.69
C ARG A 362 6.40 5.38 -29.69
N ALA A 363 5.95 5.58 -30.92
CA ALA A 363 6.69 6.33 -31.94
C ALA A 363 6.96 7.79 -31.52
N GLN A 364 5.97 8.45 -30.90
CA GLN A 364 6.14 9.80 -30.37
C GLN A 364 7.09 9.82 -29.17
N ALA A 365 7.02 8.82 -28.27
CA ALA A 365 7.94 8.71 -27.14
C ALA A 365 9.38 8.54 -27.64
N ALA A 366 9.60 7.65 -28.60
CA ALA A 366 10.91 7.42 -29.23
C ALA A 366 11.47 8.70 -29.88
N ALA A 367 10.63 9.49 -30.57
CA ALA A 367 11.03 10.77 -31.14
C ALA A 367 11.32 11.81 -30.04
N TRP A 368 10.48 11.86 -29.00
CA TRP A 368 10.60 12.81 -27.90
C TRP A 368 11.88 12.61 -27.10
N PHE A 369 12.28 11.37 -26.82
CA PHE A 369 13.56 11.07 -26.14
C PHE A 369 14.82 11.51 -26.92
N ASN A 370 14.70 11.91 -28.18
CA ASN A 370 15.83 12.45 -28.97
C ASN A 370 15.81 13.98 -29.07
N GLN A 371 14.82 14.62 -28.43
CA GLN A 371 14.70 16.08 -28.36
C GLN A 371 15.36 16.58 -27.07
N ASP A 372 15.84 17.82 -27.14
CA ASP A 372 16.38 18.61 -26.04
C ASP A 372 15.57 19.92 -26.08
N ASP A 373 14.42 19.90 -25.38
CA ASP A 373 13.40 20.94 -25.52
C ASP A 373 13.78 22.24 -24.78
N ASP A 374 14.60 22.14 -23.73
CA ASP A 374 15.09 23.26 -22.93
C ASP A 374 16.50 23.74 -23.32
N GLY A 375 17.20 22.98 -24.17
CA GLY A 375 18.49 23.35 -24.74
C GLY A 375 19.63 23.25 -23.74
N ASP A 376 19.48 22.44 -22.68
CA ASP A 376 20.48 22.24 -21.63
C ASP A 376 21.54 21.20 -22.02
N GLY A 377 21.38 20.56 -23.18
CA GLY A 377 22.25 19.51 -23.69
C GLY A 377 21.90 18.11 -23.17
N VAL A 378 20.81 17.95 -22.42
CA VAL A 378 20.28 16.69 -21.89
C VAL A 378 19.00 16.36 -22.65
N THR A 379 18.97 15.17 -23.26
CA THR A 379 17.76 14.75 -23.97
C THR A 379 16.61 14.49 -23.00
N ASN A 380 15.41 14.77 -23.45
CA ASN A 380 14.15 14.51 -22.77
C ASN A 380 14.06 13.09 -22.17
N GLY A 381 13.42 12.99 -21.00
CA GLY A 381 13.19 11.72 -20.31
C GLY A 381 14.42 11.15 -19.61
N THR A 382 15.51 11.91 -19.48
CA THR A 382 16.70 11.50 -18.74
C THR A 382 16.46 11.55 -17.24
N ASN A 383 16.54 10.40 -16.57
CA ASN A 383 16.42 10.26 -15.12
C ASN A 383 17.73 9.69 -14.57
N VAL A 384 18.36 10.36 -13.60
CA VAL A 384 19.70 10.02 -13.10
C VAL A 384 19.69 9.82 -11.58
N ILE A 385 20.22 8.69 -11.12
CA ILE A 385 20.53 8.44 -9.71
C ILE A 385 22.05 8.26 -9.59
N THR A 386 22.67 8.98 -8.66
CA THR A 386 24.09 8.80 -8.32
C THR A 386 24.20 8.00 -7.04
N VAL A 387 24.93 6.88 -7.07
CA VAL A 387 25.15 6.02 -5.91
C VAL A 387 26.62 5.99 -5.55
N VAL A 388 26.88 6.04 -4.24
CA VAL A 388 28.23 5.87 -3.67
C VAL A 388 28.29 4.50 -3.03
N LEU A 389 29.17 3.64 -3.55
CA LEU A 389 29.39 2.28 -3.04
C LEU A 389 30.70 2.24 -2.23
N PRO A 390 30.64 2.04 -0.91
CA PRO A 390 31.84 2.00 -0.08
C PRO A 390 32.61 0.68 -0.25
N GLU A 391 31.92 -0.38 -0.67
CA GLU A 391 32.45 -1.71 -0.91
C GLU A 391 31.79 -2.35 -2.14
N THR A 392 32.36 -3.44 -2.64
CA THR A 392 31.79 -4.17 -3.78
C THR A 392 30.41 -4.72 -3.43
N THR A 393 29.41 -4.42 -4.26
CA THR A 393 28.00 -4.66 -3.93
C THR A 393 27.21 -5.15 -5.15
N ASP A 394 26.29 -6.10 -4.93
CA ASP A 394 25.22 -6.40 -5.88
C ASP A 394 24.12 -5.35 -5.75
N ILE A 395 23.76 -4.68 -6.85
CA ILE A 395 22.76 -3.60 -6.83
C ILE A 395 21.62 -3.87 -7.81
N ALA A 396 20.40 -3.79 -7.30
CA ALA A 396 19.19 -3.89 -8.11
C ALA A 396 18.90 -2.53 -8.77
N ILE A 397 18.56 -2.53 -10.05
CA ILE A 397 18.16 -1.34 -10.80
C ILE A 397 16.86 -1.61 -11.55
N GLY A 398 16.08 -0.58 -11.80
CA GLY A 398 14.83 -0.79 -12.50
C GLY A 398 13.83 0.33 -12.50
N LEU A 399 12.63 0.02 -13.00
CA LEU A 399 11.47 0.92 -12.99
C LEU A 399 10.35 0.28 -12.20
N SER A 400 9.61 1.05 -11.41
CA SER A 400 8.41 0.57 -10.73
C SER A 400 7.26 1.55 -10.88
N SER A 401 6.03 1.10 -10.64
CA SER A 401 4.87 1.97 -10.46
C SER A 401 3.82 1.32 -9.57
N GLU A 402 3.05 2.15 -8.89
CA GLU A 402 1.86 1.75 -8.16
C GLU A 402 0.67 1.49 -9.11
N PRO A 403 -0.34 0.72 -8.67
CA PRO A 403 -1.58 0.55 -9.42
C PRO A 403 -2.24 1.90 -9.78
N SER A 404 -2.69 2.03 -11.03
CA SER A 404 -3.38 3.23 -11.52
C SER A 404 -4.84 2.94 -11.85
N THR A 405 -5.73 3.92 -11.64
CA THR A 405 -7.16 3.77 -11.97
C THR A 405 -7.52 4.19 -13.40
N GLY A 406 -6.59 4.85 -14.11
CA GLY A 406 -6.78 5.48 -15.44
C GLY A 406 -6.01 4.83 -16.61
N ASP A 407 -5.69 5.62 -17.63
CA ASP A 407 -4.95 5.23 -18.86
C ASP A 407 -3.42 5.27 -18.64
N GLY A 408 -2.97 4.65 -17.55
CA GLY A 408 -1.60 4.73 -17.07
C GLY A 408 -0.59 4.03 -17.98
N TRP A 409 0.48 4.75 -18.34
CA TRP A 409 1.50 4.28 -19.29
C TRP A 409 2.89 4.78 -18.93
N THR A 410 3.86 3.86 -18.84
CA THR A 410 5.29 4.18 -18.68
C THR A 410 6.04 3.61 -19.87
N VAL A 411 6.93 4.41 -20.42
CA VAL A 411 7.76 4.05 -21.57
C VAL A 411 9.21 4.26 -21.22
N TRP A 412 10.07 3.36 -21.67
CA TRP A 412 11.51 3.44 -21.45
C TRP A 412 12.30 3.09 -22.71
N ARG A 413 13.50 3.63 -22.85
CA ARG A 413 14.39 3.42 -24.01
C ARG A 413 15.68 2.72 -23.64
N GLU A 414 16.31 3.09 -22.53
CA GLU A 414 17.61 2.53 -22.17
C GLU A 414 17.94 2.71 -20.69
N PHE A 415 18.86 1.88 -20.22
CA PHE A 415 19.60 2.04 -18.98
C PHE A 415 21.08 2.21 -19.28
N LYS A 416 21.75 3.07 -18.52
CA LYS A 416 23.18 3.34 -18.63
C LYS A 416 23.79 3.38 -17.23
N ILE A 417 25.00 2.84 -17.08
CA ILE A 417 25.85 3.07 -15.91
C ILE A 417 27.16 3.73 -16.34
N GLU A 418 27.48 4.83 -15.66
CA GLU A 418 28.75 5.55 -15.79
C GLU A 418 29.50 5.49 -14.46
N SER A 419 30.76 5.08 -14.49
CA SER A 419 31.65 5.20 -13.34
C SER A 419 32.18 6.62 -13.26
N LEU A 420 32.14 7.21 -12.07
CA LEU A 420 32.84 8.45 -11.72
C LEU A 420 34.20 8.17 -11.10
N GLY A 421 34.62 6.91 -11.06
CA GLY A 421 35.90 6.50 -10.51
C GLY A 421 35.76 5.66 -9.25
N GLN A 422 36.89 5.05 -8.92
CA GLN A 422 37.05 4.16 -7.77
C GLN A 422 38.29 4.53 -6.94
N GLY A 423 38.97 5.63 -7.27
CA GLY A 423 40.12 6.11 -6.51
C GLY A 423 39.73 6.99 -5.33
N VAL A 424 40.73 7.40 -4.56
CA VAL A 424 40.53 8.24 -3.36
C VAL A 424 39.98 9.62 -3.74
N GLU A 425 40.39 10.17 -4.89
CA GLU A 425 39.91 11.45 -5.44
C GLU A 425 38.40 11.44 -5.71
N THR A 426 37.84 10.27 -6.01
CA THR A 426 36.41 10.11 -6.22
C THR A 426 35.65 10.22 -4.90
N PHE A 427 36.19 9.65 -3.82
CA PHE A 427 35.61 9.80 -2.48
C PHE A 427 35.84 11.22 -1.92
N HIS A 428 36.93 11.89 -2.27
CA HIS A 428 37.13 13.32 -1.97
C HIS A 428 36.01 14.17 -2.57
N TYR A 429 35.65 13.91 -3.83
CA TYR A 429 34.60 14.65 -4.53
C TYR A 429 33.23 14.53 -3.83
N VAL A 430 32.81 13.33 -3.42
CA VAL A 430 31.51 13.16 -2.73
C VAL A 430 31.53 13.69 -1.30
N ASN A 431 32.66 13.58 -0.57
CA ASN A 431 32.80 14.24 0.73
C ASN A 431 32.74 15.77 0.59
N GLN A 432 33.33 16.33 -0.47
CA GLN A 432 33.25 17.77 -0.75
C GLN A 432 31.81 18.20 -1.04
N SER A 433 31.05 17.41 -1.80
CA SER A 433 29.62 17.67 -2.06
C SER A 433 28.79 17.69 -0.77
N LEU A 434 29.06 16.77 0.18
CA LEU A 434 28.42 16.81 1.50
C LEU A 434 28.88 18.01 2.32
N LEU A 435 30.16 18.40 2.23
CA LEU A 435 30.70 19.58 2.92
C LEU A 435 30.10 20.88 2.38
N ASP A 436 29.84 20.97 1.08
CA ASP A 436 29.15 22.10 0.47
C ASP A 436 27.70 22.22 0.96
N GLN A 437 27.00 21.08 1.11
CA GLN A 437 25.67 21.05 1.74
C GLN A 437 25.72 21.47 3.22
N LEU A 438 26.73 21.00 3.96
CA LEU A 438 26.94 21.39 5.36
C LEU A 438 27.18 22.91 5.46
N ASN A 439 28.01 23.47 4.58
CA ASN A 439 28.28 24.90 4.53
C ASN A 439 27.02 25.70 4.18
N ALA A 440 26.17 25.22 3.28
CA ALA A 440 24.89 25.87 2.99
C ALA A 440 23.98 25.93 4.23
N ILE A 441 23.95 24.87 5.05
CA ILE A 441 23.21 24.90 6.34
C ILE A 441 23.83 25.91 7.30
N LYS A 442 25.16 25.95 7.39
CA LYS A 442 25.95 26.83 8.27
C LYS A 442 25.85 28.32 7.90
N ASP A 443 25.76 28.62 6.61
CA ASP A 443 25.76 29.98 6.07
C ASP A 443 24.36 30.60 6.01
N ASP A 444 23.30 29.81 6.19
CA ASP A 444 21.93 30.31 6.32
C ASP A 444 21.69 30.86 7.73
N GLU A 445 21.61 32.19 7.84
CA GLU A 445 21.38 32.91 9.11
C GLU A 445 20.05 32.53 9.80
N GLY A 446 19.11 31.91 9.08
CA GLY A 446 17.85 31.41 9.65
C GLY A 446 17.99 30.08 10.40
N ASN A 447 19.04 29.31 10.13
CA ASN A 447 19.21 27.99 10.70
C ASN A 447 19.73 28.04 12.15
N ARG A 448 19.07 27.27 13.02
CA ARG A 448 19.52 27.00 14.39
C ARG A 448 19.91 25.53 14.49
N TYR A 449 21.07 25.24 15.05
CA TYR A 449 21.55 23.87 15.18
C TYR A 449 22.46 23.70 16.40
N THR A 450 22.56 22.48 16.88
CA THR A 450 23.44 22.10 17.97
C THR A 450 24.91 22.17 17.52
N ALA A 451 25.69 23.07 18.11
CA ALA A 451 27.05 23.40 17.64
C ALA A 451 28.02 22.19 17.63
N SER A 452 27.89 21.26 18.57
CA SER A 452 28.72 20.05 18.63
C SER A 452 28.46 19.10 17.46
N LEU A 453 27.21 18.95 17.03
CA LEU A 453 26.81 18.10 15.90
C LEU A 453 27.35 18.67 14.58
N MET A 454 27.21 19.98 14.38
CA MET A 454 27.81 20.69 13.24
C MET A 454 29.33 20.48 13.19
N THR A 455 30.01 20.66 14.33
CA THR A 455 31.48 20.49 14.44
C THR A 455 31.91 19.05 14.14
N GLU A 456 31.18 18.05 14.62
CA GLU A 456 31.47 16.64 14.34
C GLU A 456 31.32 16.33 12.85
N CYS A 457 30.22 16.78 12.23
CA CYS A 457 29.99 16.60 10.79
C CYS A 457 31.10 17.27 9.97
N GLU A 458 31.45 18.52 10.29
CA GLU A 458 32.52 19.28 9.62
C GLU A 458 33.88 18.58 9.75
N THR A 459 34.19 18.02 10.92
CA THR A 459 35.45 17.30 11.16
C THR A 459 35.55 16.02 10.33
N VAL A 460 34.48 15.23 10.29
CA VAL A 460 34.42 13.98 9.52
C VAL A 460 34.57 14.25 8.03
N LEU A 461 33.82 15.22 7.49
CA LEU A 461 33.84 15.54 6.07
C LEU A 461 35.19 16.14 5.63
N ASN A 462 35.80 17.04 6.42
CA ASN A 462 37.13 17.58 6.12
C ASN A 462 38.23 16.48 6.12
N THR A 463 38.12 15.50 7.02
CA THR A 463 39.00 14.32 7.01
C THR A 463 38.79 13.51 5.73
N GLY A 464 37.53 13.29 5.35
CA GLY A 464 37.16 12.60 4.12
C GLY A 464 37.67 13.27 2.84
N VAL A 465 37.69 14.62 2.79
CA VAL A 465 38.21 15.39 1.65
C VAL A 465 39.75 15.34 1.52
N SER A 466 40.48 15.08 2.60
CA SER A 466 41.94 15.27 2.64
C SER A 466 42.77 14.00 2.84
N THR A 467 42.17 12.90 3.31
CA THR A 467 42.91 11.64 3.57
C THR A 467 43.49 11.03 2.29
N ALA A 468 44.65 10.39 2.40
CA ALA A 468 45.26 9.61 1.31
C ALA A 468 44.69 8.19 1.20
N SER A 469 43.91 7.73 2.18
CA SER A 469 43.35 6.38 2.22
C SER A 469 41.96 6.35 1.58
N LYS A 470 41.79 5.55 0.50
CA LYS A 470 40.47 5.29 -0.11
C LYS A 470 39.46 4.79 0.92
N GLN A 471 39.88 3.84 1.76
CA GLN A 471 39.00 3.25 2.76
C GLN A 471 38.52 4.30 3.78
N GLU A 472 39.44 5.13 4.28
CA GLU A 472 39.11 6.18 5.25
C GLU A 472 38.21 7.26 4.64
N ALA A 473 38.46 7.66 3.38
CA ALA A 473 37.60 8.62 2.68
C ALA A 473 36.17 8.09 2.48
N SER A 474 36.04 6.79 2.20
CA SER A 474 34.76 6.10 2.09
C SER A 474 34.01 6.01 3.42
N GLU A 475 34.70 5.62 4.50
CA GLU A 475 34.13 5.58 5.86
C GLU A 475 33.69 6.98 6.32
N CYS A 476 34.46 8.02 6.00
CA CYS A 476 34.10 9.42 6.27
C CYS A 476 32.85 9.84 5.49
N TYR A 477 32.69 9.42 4.23
CA TYR A 477 31.48 9.73 3.45
C TYR A 477 30.23 9.12 4.12
N VAL A 478 30.29 7.84 4.48
CA VAL A 478 29.16 7.14 5.11
C VAL A 478 28.78 7.80 6.44
N LYS A 479 29.77 8.05 7.32
CA LYS A 479 29.52 8.72 8.59
C LYS A 479 29.06 10.17 8.41
N GLY A 480 29.65 10.90 7.46
CA GLY A 480 29.34 12.29 7.16
C GLY A 480 27.92 12.46 6.63
N ALA A 481 27.46 11.57 5.76
CA ALA A 481 26.09 11.56 5.24
C ALA A 481 25.06 11.36 6.38
N ASP A 482 25.30 10.37 7.27
CA ASP A 482 24.45 10.13 8.44
C ASP A 482 24.42 11.34 9.40
N LEU A 483 25.58 11.94 9.69
CA LEU A 483 25.67 13.15 10.52
C LEU A 483 24.97 14.35 9.89
N LEU A 484 25.05 14.51 8.56
CA LEU A 484 24.38 15.60 7.85
C LEU A 484 22.85 15.45 7.91
N GLU A 485 22.32 14.24 7.74
CA GLU A 485 20.88 13.99 7.90
C GLU A 485 20.42 14.23 9.35
N LYS A 486 21.20 13.80 10.35
CA LYS A 486 20.94 14.12 11.76
C LYS A 486 20.95 15.63 12.02
N LEU A 487 21.86 16.37 11.37
CA LEU A 487 21.92 17.82 11.48
C LEU A 487 20.69 18.48 10.84
N LYS A 488 20.24 18.03 9.66
CA LYS A 488 19.00 18.52 9.04
C LYS A 488 17.79 18.30 9.95
N ALA A 489 17.68 17.12 10.56
CA ALA A 489 16.63 16.83 11.54
C ALA A 489 16.74 17.71 12.79
N ASN A 490 17.96 17.97 13.27
CA ASN A 490 18.22 18.88 14.38
C ASN A 490 17.78 20.32 14.08
N VAL A 491 18.10 20.83 12.88
CA VAL A 491 17.63 22.15 12.42
C VAL A 491 16.10 22.24 12.45
N ALA A 492 15.42 21.24 11.89
CA ALA A 492 13.95 21.18 11.90
C ALA A 492 13.36 21.11 13.32
N ALA A 493 14.02 20.42 14.26
CA ALA A 493 13.60 20.36 15.66
C ALA A 493 13.71 21.73 16.34
N TRP A 494 14.80 22.47 16.10
CA TRP A 494 14.99 23.82 16.64
C TRP A 494 13.98 24.82 16.07
N GLU A 495 13.71 24.77 14.77
CA GLU A 495 12.66 25.57 14.13
C GLU A 495 11.29 25.31 14.77
N LYS A 496 10.94 24.03 14.94
CA LYS A 496 9.70 23.63 15.60
C LYS A 496 9.62 24.08 17.06
N LEU A 497 10.73 24.06 17.82
CA LEU A 497 10.74 24.54 19.20
C LEU A 497 10.44 26.03 19.26
N ALA A 498 11.01 26.84 18.35
CA ALA A 498 10.72 28.28 18.29
C ALA A 498 9.23 28.54 18.02
N ASP A 499 8.64 27.83 17.06
CA ASP A 499 7.22 27.97 16.72
C ASP A 499 6.29 27.54 17.86
N VAL A 500 6.59 26.39 18.49
CA VAL A 500 5.80 25.84 19.60
C VAL A 500 5.91 26.72 20.83
N SER A 501 7.12 27.18 21.20
CA SER A 501 7.33 28.09 22.34
C SER A 501 6.52 29.38 22.15
N SER A 502 6.66 30.05 21.01
CA SER A 502 5.95 31.30 20.73
C SER A 502 4.43 31.13 20.75
N SER A 503 3.92 30.09 20.09
CA SER A 503 2.46 29.86 20.01
C SER A 503 1.87 29.46 21.35
N ALA A 504 2.61 28.66 22.14
CA ALA A 504 2.16 28.23 23.46
C ALA A 504 2.18 29.37 24.47
N ASP A 505 3.17 30.27 24.42
CA ASP A 505 3.22 31.46 25.27
C ASP A 505 2.01 32.38 25.02
N GLU A 506 1.70 32.65 23.74
CA GLU A 506 0.52 33.44 23.35
C GLU A 506 -0.79 32.82 23.85
N ALA A 507 -0.93 31.50 23.72
CA ALA A 507 -2.10 30.76 24.19
C ALA A 507 -2.21 30.80 25.73
N ALA A 508 -1.08 30.66 26.43
CA ALA A 508 -1.03 30.66 27.90
C ALA A 508 -1.49 31.99 28.51
N TRP A 509 -1.28 33.13 27.84
CA TRP A 509 -1.79 34.44 28.28
C TRP A 509 -3.32 34.51 28.35
N GLN A 510 -4.04 33.63 27.64
CA GLN A 510 -5.50 33.55 27.70
C GLN A 510 -5.99 32.64 28.84
N LEU A 511 -5.09 31.98 29.56
CA LEU A 511 -5.41 31.00 30.60
C LEU A 511 -5.04 31.52 31.99
N ASN A 512 -5.98 31.46 32.93
CA ASN A 512 -5.73 31.86 34.32
C ASN A 512 -4.69 30.99 35.04
N ASN A 513 -4.42 29.80 34.53
CA ASN A 513 -3.44 28.82 35.03
C ASN A 513 -2.25 28.63 34.07
N GLY A 514 -1.97 29.60 33.17
CA GLY A 514 -0.93 29.51 32.14
C GLY A 514 0.53 29.58 32.63
N GLU A 515 0.78 29.98 33.88
CA GLU A 515 2.15 30.17 34.44
C GLU A 515 3.14 29.03 34.15
N PRO A 516 2.79 27.73 34.32
CA PRO A 516 3.72 26.65 34.03
C PRO A 516 4.13 26.55 32.55
N VAL A 517 3.26 27.01 31.63
CA VAL A 517 3.58 27.08 30.20
C VAL A 517 4.58 28.21 29.96
N HIS A 518 4.37 29.38 30.56
CA HIS A 518 5.31 30.51 30.48
C HIS A 518 6.70 30.15 31.02
N GLU A 519 6.78 29.41 32.14
CA GLU A 519 8.05 28.92 32.69
C GLU A 519 8.79 27.97 31.74
N LEU A 520 8.07 27.12 31.01
CA LEU A 520 8.65 26.23 30.00
C LEU A 520 9.05 26.98 28.72
N CYS A 521 8.25 27.95 28.28
CA CYS A 521 8.60 28.79 27.13
C CYS A 521 9.86 29.62 27.41
N ALA A 522 10.01 30.16 28.63
CA ALA A 522 11.25 30.82 29.04
C ALA A 522 12.47 29.89 29.03
N GLN A 523 12.31 28.63 29.47
CA GLN A 523 13.38 27.61 29.36
C GLN A 523 13.70 27.27 27.91
N ALA A 524 12.68 27.19 27.04
CA ALA A 524 12.87 26.98 25.60
C ALA A 524 13.61 28.16 24.96
N ASP A 525 13.34 29.38 25.36
CA ASP A 525 14.07 30.57 24.90
C ASP A 525 15.54 30.53 25.35
N GLU A 526 15.82 30.13 26.60
CA GLU A 526 17.19 29.90 27.06
C GLU A 526 17.90 28.80 26.23
N MET A 527 17.17 27.73 25.85
CA MET A 527 17.69 26.68 24.96
C MET A 527 17.96 27.22 23.55
N LEU A 528 17.08 28.05 23.01
CA LEU A 528 17.20 28.68 21.68
C LEU A 528 18.36 29.68 21.61
N ASP A 529 18.67 30.34 22.73
CA ASP A 529 19.84 31.23 22.85
C ASP A 529 21.16 30.44 22.99
N ALA A 530 21.13 29.30 23.70
CA ALA A 530 22.33 28.50 23.96
C ALA A 530 22.71 27.56 22.80
N LEU A 531 21.72 26.94 22.13
CA LEU A 531 21.90 25.97 21.04
C LEU A 531 22.86 24.82 21.37
N THR A 532 22.86 24.35 22.62
CA THR A 532 23.72 23.25 23.08
C THR A 532 22.99 21.92 23.31
N ALA A 533 21.66 21.93 23.36
CA ALA A 533 20.86 20.75 23.66
C ALA A 533 20.92 19.72 22.52
N SER A 534 20.76 18.43 22.84
CA SER A 534 20.61 17.37 21.84
C SER A 534 19.25 17.45 21.14
N THR A 535 19.11 16.82 19.98
CA THR A 535 17.82 16.77 19.26
C THR A 535 16.72 16.16 20.13
N GLU A 536 17.03 15.15 20.93
CA GLU A 536 16.10 14.50 21.85
C GLU A 536 15.67 15.43 22.98
N GLU A 537 16.57 16.24 23.53
CA GLU A 537 16.26 17.23 24.56
C GLU A 537 15.35 18.35 24.00
N VAL A 538 15.59 18.80 22.78
CA VAL A 538 14.73 19.78 22.07
C VAL A 538 13.32 19.21 21.86
N LEU A 539 13.23 17.97 21.37
CA LEU A 539 11.94 17.29 21.18
C LEU A 539 11.19 17.07 22.50
N ALA A 540 11.89 16.73 23.58
CA ALA A 540 11.31 16.60 24.91
C ALA A 540 10.77 17.94 25.44
N MET A 541 11.46 19.06 25.18
CA MET A 541 10.96 20.40 25.53
C MET A 541 9.67 20.74 24.76
N ILE A 542 9.62 20.45 23.46
CA ILE A 542 8.41 20.61 22.65
C ILE A 542 7.23 19.83 23.26
N GLU A 543 7.44 18.56 23.60
CA GLU A 543 6.41 17.69 24.19
C GLU A 543 5.95 18.20 25.57
N ASN A 544 6.90 18.67 26.41
CA ASN A 544 6.59 19.23 27.72
C ASN A 544 5.74 20.50 27.61
N ILE A 545 6.08 21.42 26.70
CA ILE A 545 5.29 22.64 26.45
C ILE A 545 3.88 22.26 26.01
N GLN A 546 3.75 21.38 25.01
CA GLN A 546 2.45 20.97 24.46
C GLN A 546 1.58 20.27 25.50
N THR A 547 2.15 19.34 26.27
CA THR A 547 1.44 18.59 27.31
C THR A 547 1.02 19.49 28.47
N THR A 548 1.88 20.44 28.85
CA THR A 548 1.57 21.41 29.91
C THR A 548 0.48 22.38 29.45
N LEU A 549 0.55 22.86 28.20
CA LEU A 549 -0.50 23.70 27.62
C LEU A 549 -1.84 22.99 27.56
N ASP A 550 -1.89 21.74 27.07
CA ASP A 550 -3.11 20.92 27.06
C ASP A 550 -3.69 20.75 28.47
N LYS A 551 -2.83 20.48 29.46
CA LYS A 551 -3.25 20.40 30.88
C LYS A 551 -3.80 21.73 31.40
N CYS A 552 -3.17 22.86 31.09
CA CYS A 552 -3.64 24.18 31.50
C CYS A 552 -4.98 24.52 30.85
N GLN A 553 -5.12 24.30 29.54
CA GLN A 553 -6.38 24.49 28.80
C GLN A 553 -7.50 23.62 29.39
N LYS A 554 -7.21 22.35 29.70
CA LYS A 554 -8.18 21.46 30.33
C LYS A 554 -8.52 21.87 31.74
N GLY A 555 -7.59 22.42 32.49
CA GLY A 555 -7.79 22.90 33.86
C GLY A 555 -8.41 24.30 33.95
N SER A 556 -8.66 24.97 32.83
CA SER A 556 -9.26 26.32 32.79
C SER A 556 -10.75 26.31 32.53
N TYR A 557 -11.40 25.14 32.48
CA TYR A 557 -12.84 25.08 32.22
C TYR A 557 -13.63 25.72 33.35
N GLU A 558 -14.60 26.54 32.96
CA GLU A 558 -15.56 27.16 33.84
C GLU A 558 -16.88 26.37 33.84
N VAL A 559 -17.68 26.59 34.88
CA VAL A 559 -18.99 25.93 35.01
C VAL A 559 -19.88 26.28 33.81
N GLY A 560 -20.35 25.25 33.11
CA GLY A 560 -21.23 25.36 31.95
C GLY A 560 -20.48 25.37 30.61
N ASP A 561 -19.16 25.29 30.62
CA ASP A 561 -18.36 25.23 29.39
C ASP A 561 -18.70 23.97 28.57
N ASP A 562 -18.89 24.18 27.27
CA ASP A 562 -19.00 23.11 26.28
C ASP A 562 -17.61 22.59 25.95
N VAL A 563 -17.30 21.42 26.47
CA VAL A 563 -16.01 20.75 26.30
C VAL A 563 -16.12 19.54 25.37
N THR A 564 -17.10 19.57 24.46
CA THR A 564 -17.35 18.50 23.48
C THR A 564 -16.16 18.23 22.57
N PHE A 565 -15.27 19.20 22.38
CA PHE A 565 -14.02 19.02 21.61
C PHE A 565 -13.07 17.95 22.20
N LEU A 566 -13.29 17.55 23.47
CA LEU A 566 -12.61 16.43 24.10
C LEU A 566 -13.05 15.08 23.55
N ILE A 567 -14.26 14.99 22.99
CA ILE A 567 -14.77 13.82 22.28
C ILE A 567 -14.31 13.91 20.83
N LYS A 568 -13.59 12.89 20.35
CA LYS A 568 -13.20 12.85 18.94
C LYS A 568 -14.40 12.44 18.09
N ASN A 569 -14.71 13.21 17.05
CA ASN A 569 -15.84 12.93 16.15
C ASN A 569 -17.16 12.63 16.92
N PRO A 570 -17.68 13.62 17.67
CA PRO A 570 -18.87 13.44 18.51
C PRO A 570 -20.17 13.18 17.72
N THR A 571 -20.16 13.46 16.41
CA THR A 571 -21.32 13.34 15.52
C THR A 571 -21.34 12.06 14.69
N PHE A 572 -20.23 11.30 14.65
CA PHE A 572 -20.00 10.14 13.78
C PHE A 572 -20.05 10.46 12.26
N ASN A 573 -19.86 11.72 11.87
CA ASN A 573 -19.94 12.18 10.49
C ASN A 573 -18.57 12.66 9.98
N ASP A 574 -18.32 12.55 8.67
CA ASP A 574 -17.20 13.22 8.02
C ASP A 574 -17.51 14.72 7.90
N GLU A 575 -16.92 15.51 8.80
CA GLU A 575 -17.10 16.96 8.86
C GLU A 575 -16.52 17.70 7.64
N LYS A 576 -15.72 17.04 6.80
CA LYS A 576 -15.20 17.62 5.55
C LYS A 576 -16.19 17.50 4.38
N ALA A 577 -17.19 16.63 4.51
CA ALA A 577 -18.24 16.45 3.51
C ALA A 577 -19.40 17.43 3.73
N GLU A 578 -20.17 17.70 2.68
CA GLU A 578 -21.37 18.54 2.80
C GLU A 578 -22.39 17.87 3.73
N ASN A 579 -22.93 18.66 4.68
CA ASN A 579 -23.95 18.20 5.61
C ASN A 579 -25.30 18.01 4.90
N ASN A 580 -25.52 16.80 4.38
CA ASN A 580 -26.76 16.36 3.76
C ASN A 580 -27.05 14.89 4.15
N TYR A 581 -28.19 14.34 3.73
CA TYR A 581 -28.64 13.00 4.14
C TYR A 581 -27.74 11.84 3.64
N GLN A 582 -26.73 12.14 2.82
CA GLN A 582 -25.73 11.21 2.28
C GLN A 582 -24.33 11.51 2.84
N GLN A 583 -24.22 12.41 3.83
CA GLN A 583 -22.95 12.74 4.46
C GLN A 583 -22.27 11.45 4.96
N PRO A 584 -21.06 11.12 4.49
CA PRO A 584 -20.37 9.91 4.92
C PRO A 584 -20.19 9.89 6.43
N GLN A 585 -20.31 8.70 7.02
CA GLN A 585 -20.03 8.49 8.44
C GLN A 585 -18.54 8.24 8.66
N SER A 586 -18.02 8.74 9.77
CA SER A 586 -16.71 8.38 10.28
C SER A 586 -16.87 7.65 11.61
N LYS A 587 -16.22 6.49 11.73
CA LYS A 587 -16.16 5.67 12.95
C LYS A 587 -14.82 5.86 13.69
N GLU A 588 -13.96 6.72 13.16
CA GLU A 588 -12.61 6.93 13.65
C GLU A 588 -12.62 7.37 15.12
N ASN A 589 -11.65 6.86 15.89
CA ASN A 589 -11.47 7.12 17.32
C ASN A 589 -12.56 6.56 18.25
N TRP A 590 -13.59 5.86 17.75
CA TRP A 590 -14.56 5.16 18.58
C TRP A 590 -14.31 3.64 18.58
N ILE A 591 -14.19 3.06 19.77
CA ILE A 591 -14.04 1.61 19.96
C ILE A 591 -15.42 0.96 19.82
N GLY A 592 -15.51 -0.12 19.05
CA GLY A 592 -16.75 -0.90 18.87
C GLY A 592 -17.75 -0.31 17.87
N ALA A 593 -17.44 0.83 17.22
CA ALA A 593 -18.34 1.52 16.28
C ALA A 593 -18.61 0.75 14.96
N GLU A 594 -17.96 -0.38 14.71
CA GLU A 594 -18.16 -1.17 13.48
C GLU A 594 -19.60 -1.67 13.30
N VAL A 595 -20.32 -1.82 14.41
CA VAL A 595 -21.74 -2.19 14.45
C VAL A 595 -22.68 -1.14 13.87
N ILE A 596 -22.20 0.10 13.68
CA ILE A 596 -23.00 1.18 13.08
C ILE A 596 -23.21 0.86 11.60
N GLY A 597 -24.47 0.76 11.20
CA GLY A 597 -24.91 0.44 9.84
C GLY A 597 -25.85 1.47 9.26
N ALA A 598 -26.33 1.18 8.05
CA ALA A 598 -27.34 1.97 7.34
C ALA A 598 -28.49 1.06 6.91
N GLY A 599 -29.69 1.32 7.43
CA GLY A 599 -30.92 0.62 7.10
C GLY A 599 -31.58 1.08 5.79
N TRP A 600 -32.84 0.69 5.60
CA TRP A 600 -33.58 0.79 4.34
C TRP A 600 -33.71 2.21 3.76
N ILE A 601 -34.24 3.15 4.53
CA ILE A 601 -34.31 4.57 4.14
C ILE A 601 -33.34 5.32 5.04
N THR A 602 -32.16 5.56 4.50
CA THR A 602 -31.00 6.07 5.24
C THR A 602 -30.97 7.59 5.28
N ASP A 603 -30.58 8.12 6.44
CA ASP A 603 -30.05 9.46 6.61
C ASP A 603 -28.74 9.33 7.39
N THR A 604 -27.61 9.33 6.68
CA THR A 604 -26.30 8.95 7.24
C THR A 604 -25.75 9.94 8.27
N ARG A 605 -26.46 11.06 8.50
CA ARG A 605 -26.16 11.99 9.60
C ARG A 605 -26.50 11.41 10.99
N LEU A 606 -27.18 10.27 11.04
CA LEU A 606 -27.52 9.53 12.26
C LEU A 606 -26.77 8.21 12.32
N ALA A 607 -26.39 7.76 13.51
CA ALA A 607 -25.87 6.41 13.72
C ALA A 607 -27.01 5.42 14.04
N GLU A 608 -26.97 4.24 13.42
CA GLU A 608 -27.94 3.16 13.61
C GLU A 608 -27.27 1.88 14.10
N VAL A 609 -27.87 1.26 15.13
CA VAL A 609 -27.58 -0.13 15.51
C VAL A 609 -28.88 -0.91 15.47
N TYR A 610 -28.92 -1.97 14.65
CA TYR A 610 -30.10 -2.79 14.42
C TYR A 610 -29.87 -4.23 14.89
N ASN A 611 -30.79 -4.72 15.72
CA ASN A 611 -30.94 -6.13 16.08
C ASN A 611 -29.65 -6.83 16.58
N GLN A 612 -28.89 -6.16 17.44
CA GLN A 612 -27.69 -6.71 18.05
C GLN A 612 -27.31 -5.96 19.33
N ASP A 613 -26.47 -6.61 20.14
CA ASP A 613 -25.80 -5.99 21.29
C ASP A 613 -24.58 -5.19 20.80
N CYS A 614 -24.21 -4.14 21.52
CA CYS A 614 -23.01 -3.37 21.20
C CYS A 614 -22.44 -2.64 22.42
N ASN A 615 -21.19 -2.22 22.32
CA ASN A 615 -20.57 -1.27 23.24
C ASN A 615 -19.67 -0.33 22.43
N ILE A 616 -20.11 0.91 22.24
CA ILE A 616 -19.45 1.94 21.43
C ILE A 616 -18.93 3.02 22.37
N HIS A 617 -17.61 3.24 22.42
CA HIS A 617 -17.03 4.08 23.47
C HIS A 617 -15.72 4.79 23.12
N GLN A 618 -15.39 5.79 23.95
CA GLN A 618 -14.11 6.51 24.00
C GLN A 618 -13.65 6.66 25.44
N ASP A 619 -12.33 6.63 25.63
CA ASP A 619 -11.69 6.91 26.92
C ASP A 619 -11.13 8.33 26.91
N LEU A 620 -11.79 9.24 27.62
CA LEU A 620 -11.34 10.62 27.75
C LEU A 620 -10.24 10.71 28.81
N ASN A 621 -9.18 11.46 28.56
CA ASN A 621 -8.02 11.59 29.44
C ASN A 621 -7.64 13.05 29.69
N GLY A 622 -6.98 13.30 30.84
CA GLY A 622 -6.48 14.63 31.18
C GLY A 622 -7.57 15.58 31.70
N LEU A 623 -8.72 15.06 32.13
CA LEU A 623 -9.87 15.87 32.49
C LEU A 623 -9.64 16.65 33.79
N GLN A 624 -10.21 17.85 33.89
CA GLN A 624 -10.26 18.62 35.13
C GLN A 624 -11.15 17.93 36.17
N LYS A 625 -10.78 18.01 37.45
CA LYS A 625 -11.58 17.51 38.56
C LYS A 625 -12.96 18.17 38.57
N GLY A 626 -14.02 17.39 38.75
CA GLY A 626 -15.39 17.88 38.88
C GLY A 626 -16.44 16.97 38.23
N ALA A 627 -17.68 17.44 38.25
CA ALA A 627 -18.80 16.78 37.59
C ALA A 627 -18.87 17.16 36.11
N TYR A 628 -19.29 16.21 35.29
CA TYR A 628 -19.51 16.38 33.86
C TYR A 628 -20.90 15.89 33.47
N ARG A 629 -21.44 16.46 32.41
CA ARG A 629 -22.69 16.06 31.79
C ARG A 629 -22.42 15.56 30.38
N LEU A 630 -22.73 14.29 30.12
CA LEU A 630 -22.80 13.77 28.77
C LEU A 630 -24.25 13.78 28.32
N SER A 631 -24.52 14.35 27.15
CA SER A 631 -25.82 14.20 26.50
C SER A 631 -25.71 13.68 25.08
N ILE A 632 -26.76 13.00 24.66
CA ILE A 632 -26.92 12.47 23.31
C ILE A 632 -28.40 12.52 22.92
N GLN A 633 -28.71 12.69 21.64
CA GLN A 633 -30.03 12.33 21.14
C GLN A 633 -30.04 10.86 20.80
N ALA A 634 -30.92 10.09 21.45
CA ALA A 634 -31.07 8.68 21.16
C ALA A 634 -32.44 8.14 21.56
N PHE A 635 -32.97 7.19 20.79
CA PHE A 635 -34.05 6.33 21.25
C PHE A 635 -33.71 4.85 21.04
N TYR A 636 -34.40 4.02 21.81
CA TYR A 636 -34.43 2.57 21.65
C TYR A 636 -35.84 2.10 21.33
N ARG A 637 -35.96 1.23 20.33
CA ARG A 637 -37.18 0.51 20.00
C ARG A 637 -36.97 -0.97 20.32
N SER A 638 -37.85 -1.55 21.14
CA SER A 638 -37.72 -2.93 21.64
C SER A 638 -38.15 -4.04 20.68
N GLY A 639 -38.47 -3.71 19.43
CA GLY A 639 -39.06 -4.61 18.44
C GLY A 639 -39.65 -3.79 17.28
N TRP A 640 -40.75 -4.24 16.68
CA TRP A 640 -41.42 -3.49 15.61
C TRP A 640 -42.24 -2.30 16.15
N ALA A 641 -42.28 -1.20 15.40
CA ALA A 641 -43.14 -0.06 15.70
C ALA A 641 -44.62 -0.48 15.62
N SER A 642 -45.38 -0.32 16.70
CA SER A 642 -46.77 -0.77 16.78
C SER A 642 -47.57 -0.04 17.85
N ALA A 643 -48.90 -0.02 17.68
CA ALA A 643 -49.83 0.48 18.69
C ALA A 643 -49.76 -0.36 19.99
N ASP A 644 -49.58 -1.68 19.91
CA ASP A 644 -49.41 -2.55 21.08
C ASP A 644 -48.15 -2.20 21.88
N GLY A 645 -47.04 -1.91 21.20
CA GLY A 645 -45.82 -1.42 21.85
C GLY A 645 -46.01 -0.07 22.54
N TYR A 646 -46.78 0.83 21.94
CA TYR A 646 -47.15 2.10 22.58
C TYR A 646 -48.05 1.89 23.80
N GLN A 647 -49.02 0.98 23.74
CA GLN A 647 -49.85 0.61 24.89
C GLN A 647 -49.02 0.00 26.04
N ALA A 648 -48.07 -0.88 25.72
CA ALA A 648 -47.13 -1.43 26.71
C ALA A 648 -46.32 -0.32 27.39
N TYR A 649 -45.83 0.66 26.62
CA TYR A 649 -45.16 1.84 27.17
C TYR A 649 -46.07 2.64 28.13
N GLN A 650 -47.32 2.88 27.75
CA GLN A 650 -48.30 3.58 28.60
C GLN A 650 -48.64 2.84 29.90
N ASN A 651 -48.56 1.50 29.89
CA ASN A 651 -48.73 0.66 31.07
C ASN A 651 -47.50 0.66 32.00
N GLY A 652 -46.40 1.28 31.58
CA GLY A 652 -45.15 1.38 32.35
C GLY A 652 -44.19 0.20 32.14
N ASP A 653 -44.34 -0.57 31.06
CA ASP A 653 -43.43 -1.67 30.75
C ASP A 653 -42.02 -1.15 30.46
N SER A 654 -41.00 -1.85 30.96
CA SER A 654 -39.59 -1.51 30.70
C SER A 654 -39.18 -1.93 29.28
N LEU A 655 -39.31 -1.01 28.33
CA LEU A 655 -39.08 -1.26 26.90
C LEU A 655 -37.68 -0.85 26.40
N THR A 656 -36.70 -0.65 27.26
CA THR A 656 -35.33 -0.26 26.85
C THR A 656 -34.27 -1.23 27.31
N ARG A 657 -33.30 -1.48 26.43
CA ARG A 657 -32.12 -2.33 26.65
C ARG A 657 -30.82 -1.62 26.25
N ALA A 658 -30.91 -0.31 26.03
CA ALA A 658 -29.80 0.52 25.62
C ALA A 658 -29.50 1.56 26.68
N TYR A 659 -28.23 1.90 26.82
CA TYR A 659 -27.71 2.77 27.87
C TYR A 659 -26.68 3.72 27.30
N ILE A 660 -26.79 5.00 27.66
CA ILE A 660 -25.68 5.94 27.59
C ILE A 660 -24.93 5.87 28.93
N TYR A 661 -23.60 5.92 28.92
CA TYR A 661 -22.81 5.84 30.14
C TYR A 661 -21.66 6.85 30.15
N MET A 662 -21.26 7.20 31.37
CA MET A 662 -20.11 8.03 31.69
C MET A 662 -19.48 7.53 32.98
N GLY A 663 -18.25 7.05 32.89
CA GLY A 663 -17.56 6.42 34.00
C GLY A 663 -18.33 5.21 34.49
N LYS A 664 -18.67 5.23 35.78
CA LYS A 664 -19.44 4.18 36.47
C LYS A 664 -20.94 4.47 36.57
N THR A 665 -21.44 5.47 35.85
CA THR A 665 -22.87 5.75 35.73
C THR A 665 -23.40 5.39 34.36
N GLN A 666 -24.67 5.02 34.32
CA GLN A 666 -25.40 4.82 33.08
C GLN A 666 -26.83 5.35 33.22
N GLN A 667 -27.42 5.77 32.09
CA GLN A 667 -28.82 6.11 31.98
C GLN A 667 -29.44 5.26 30.87
N SER A 668 -30.57 4.62 31.15
CA SER A 668 -31.37 3.96 30.12
C SER A 668 -31.80 4.97 29.05
N VAL A 669 -31.61 4.58 27.79
CA VAL A 669 -32.01 5.38 26.63
C VAL A 669 -33.53 5.40 26.54
N LYS A 670 -34.11 6.55 26.22
CA LYS A 670 -35.56 6.73 26.04
C LYS A 670 -36.13 5.71 25.05
N SER A 671 -37.32 5.20 25.33
CA SER A 671 -38.09 4.45 24.34
C SER A 671 -38.44 5.34 23.16
N ILE A 672 -38.56 4.79 21.94
CA ILE A 672 -39.10 5.50 20.78
C ILE A 672 -40.50 6.08 21.07
N TYR A 673 -41.27 5.44 21.95
CA TYR A 673 -42.60 5.86 22.37
C TYR A 673 -42.60 7.06 23.35
N ALA A 674 -41.41 7.49 23.83
CA ALA A 674 -41.29 8.62 24.75
C ALA A 674 -41.66 9.96 24.12
N CYS A 675 -41.64 10.03 22.78
CA CYS A 675 -42.16 11.16 22.02
C CYS A 675 -43.13 10.63 20.96
N THR A 676 -44.26 11.31 20.81
CA THR A 676 -45.24 11.07 19.74
C THR A 676 -45.52 12.37 19.02
N PHE A 677 -45.78 12.29 17.73
CA PHE A 677 -45.88 13.45 16.86
C PHE A 677 -47.28 13.55 16.24
N PRO A 678 -47.79 14.77 15.99
CA PRO A 678 -49.06 14.97 15.31
C PRO A 678 -48.97 14.59 13.82
N GLU A 679 -50.12 14.35 13.18
CA GLU A 679 -50.22 13.99 11.76
C GLU A 679 -49.47 14.93 10.80
N SER A 680 -49.34 16.22 11.14
CA SER A 680 -48.60 17.18 10.31
C SER A 680 -47.14 16.80 10.06
N VAL A 681 -46.51 16.01 10.95
CA VAL A 681 -45.13 15.55 10.80
C VAL A 681 -44.92 14.64 9.58
N THR A 682 -45.98 13.95 9.15
CA THR A 682 -45.94 12.96 8.05
C THR A 682 -45.54 13.59 6.71
N SER A 683 -45.68 14.91 6.58
CA SER A 683 -45.27 15.67 5.40
C SER A 683 -43.87 16.26 5.46
N MET A 684 -43.14 16.06 6.57
CA MET A 684 -41.83 16.68 6.80
C MET A 684 -40.63 15.77 6.47
N SER A 685 -40.83 14.46 6.40
CA SER A 685 -39.81 13.50 5.95
C SER A 685 -39.87 13.31 4.42
N ARG A 686 -38.78 12.82 3.82
CA ARG A 686 -38.64 12.65 2.37
C ARG A 686 -39.56 11.55 1.83
N GLU A 687 -39.73 10.47 2.58
CA GLU A 687 -40.39 9.24 2.10
C GLU A 687 -41.66 8.87 2.90
N ASN A 688 -42.02 9.64 3.95
CA ASN A 688 -43.22 9.47 4.78
C ASN A 688 -43.52 8.03 5.24
N ASN A 689 -42.65 7.47 6.07
CA ASN A 689 -42.81 6.14 6.67
C ASN A 689 -43.15 6.17 8.17
N TRP A 690 -43.76 7.25 8.64
CA TRP A 690 -44.22 7.36 10.03
C TRP A 690 -45.27 6.29 10.37
N VAL A 691 -45.21 5.75 11.58
CA VAL A 691 -46.18 4.74 12.06
C VAL A 691 -47.17 5.39 13.00
N ASN A 692 -48.47 5.30 12.68
CA ASN A 692 -49.53 5.70 13.59
C ASN A 692 -49.70 4.64 14.71
N VAL A 693 -49.49 5.06 15.95
CA VAL A 693 -49.64 4.27 17.17
C VAL A 693 -50.81 4.74 18.04
N GLY A 694 -51.45 5.85 17.65
CA GLY A 694 -52.63 6.42 18.30
C GLY A 694 -53.93 5.77 17.82
N THR A 695 -55.05 6.45 18.03
CA THR A 695 -56.38 6.01 17.57
C THR A 695 -56.79 6.77 16.31
N ASP A 696 -57.78 6.28 15.57
CA ASP A 696 -58.31 7.00 14.40
C ASP A 696 -58.84 8.41 14.75
N SER A 697 -59.30 8.61 15.99
CA SER A 697 -59.79 9.90 16.50
C SER A 697 -58.71 10.81 17.10
N ASP A 698 -57.52 10.27 17.36
CA ASP A 698 -56.38 10.96 17.96
C ASP A 698 -55.08 10.30 17.46
N PRO A 699 -54.69 10.56 16.19
CA PRO A 699 -53.57 9.89 15.56
C PRO A 699 -52.25 10.41 16.12
N LEU A 700 -51.37 9.49 16.50
CA LEU A 700 -50.07 9.77 17.09
C LEU A 700 -49.02 9.01 16.30
N TYR A 701 -47.99 9.71 15.83
CA TYR A 701 -46.98 9.14 14.94
C TYR A 701 -45.65 8.96 15.65
N ILE A 702 -44.93 7.89 15.31
CA ILE A 702 -43.54 7.67 15.71
C ILE A 702 -42.65 7.38 14.48
N PRO A 703 -41.33 7.59 14.58
CA PRO A 703 -40.40 7.29 13.51
C PRO A 703 -40.32 5.79 13.19
N ASN A 704 -39.98 5.46 11.95
CA ASN A 704 -39.76 4.07 11.54
C ASN A 704 -38.50 3.87 10.68
N THR A 705 -37.92 4.95 10.16
CA THR A 705 -36.66 4.94 9.40
C THR A 705 -35.73 6.05 9.90
N MET A 706 -34.47 6.05 9.47
CA MET A 706 -33.50 7.09 9.83
C MET A 706 -33.95 8.48 9.35
N ASP A 707 -34.66 8.57 8.24
CA ASP A 707 -35.18 9.85 7.72
C ASP A 707 -36.23 10.46 8.65
N GLU A 708 -37.21 9.68 9.10
CA GLU A 708 -38.18 10.14 10.10
C GLU A 708 -37.51 10.40 11.46
N ALA A 709 -36.51 9.61 11.84
CA ALA A 709 -35.77 9.83 13.07
C ALA A 709 -35.02 11.18 13.03
N TYR A 710 -34.45 11.55 11.88
CA TYR A 710 -33.78 12.84 11.69
C TYR A 710 -34.76 14.00 11.87
N VAL A 711 -35.95 13.90 11.26
CA VAL A 711 -37.03 14.88 11.43
C VAL A 711 -37.51 14.94 12.89
N ALA A 712 -37.66 13.78 13.54
CA ALA A 712 -38.08 13.69 14.93
C ALA A 712 -37.08 14.36 15.88
N PHE A 713 -35.79 14.14 15.67
CA PHE A 713 -34.71 14.75 16.46
C PHE A 713 -34.69 16.27 16.32
N ASN A 714 -35.01 16.79 15.13
CA ASN A 714 -35.05 18.24 14.86
C ASN A 714 -36.41 18.91 15.15
N GLY A 715 -37.46 18.17 15.50
CA GLY A 715 -38.80 18.70 15.80
C GLY A 715 -38.94 19.23 17.24
N SER A 716 -39.89 20.13 17.50
CA SER A 716 -40.20 20.63 18.86
C SER A 716 -41.55 20.12 19.38
N VAL A 717 -41.60 19.62 20.63
CA VAL A 717 -42.86 19.29 21.35
C VAL A 717 -43.14 20.17 22.58
N ASP A 718 -42.24 21.07 23.00
CA ASP A 718 -42.44 21.87 24.22
C ASP A 718 -41.99 23.35 24.08
N ALA A 719 -42.74 24.26 24.69
CA ALA A 719 -42.68 25.71 24.47
C ALA A 719 -41.75 26.48 25.44
N ALA A 720 -41.00 25.77 26.31
CA ALA A 720 -40.02 26.36 27.22
C ALA A 720 -38.60 26.05 26.72
N GLN A 721 -38.09 26.84 25.77
CA GLN A 721 -36.83 26.56 25.07
C GLN A 721 -35.60 27.18 25.76
N ASP A 722 -34.55 26.35 25.86
CA ASP A 722 -33.17 26.76 25.57
C ASP A 722 -32.96 26.66 24.04
N PRO A 723 -32.66 27.75 23.33
CA PRO A 723 -32.62 27.78 21.87
C PRO A 723 -31.40 27.09 21.23
N SER A 724 -30.51 26.43 21.99
CA SER A 724 -29.26 25.90 21.43
C SER A 724 -29.13 24.38 21.20
N TYR A 725 -30.09 23.48 21.50
CA TYR A 725 -30.17 22.07 21.00
C TYR A 725 -31.38 21.31 21.61
N ASP A 726 -32.09 20.52 20.78
CA ASP A 726 -32.85 19.28 21.03
C ASP A 726 -33.87 19.12 22.18
N ASN A 727 -35.16 19.14 21.82
CA ASN A 727 -36.25 18.75 22.73
C ASN A 727 -36.57 17.24 22.71
N ASN A 728 -36.30 16.52 21.62
CA ASN A 728 -36.77 15.14 21.44
C ASN A 728 -35.67 14.12 21.68
N TYR A 729 -36.02 13.08 22.44
CA TYR A 729 -35.13 11.94 22.69
C TYR A 729 -33.75 12.28 23.27
N ARG A 730 -33.61 13.44 23.95
CA ARG A 730 -32.39 13.81 24.66
C ARG A 730 -32.18 12.91 25.90
N ASN A 731 -31.03 12.28 26.00
CA ASN A 731 -30.61 11.48 27.15
C ASN A 731 -29.40 12.15 27.82
N VAL A 732 -29.31 12.06 29.14
CA VAL A 732 -28.30 12.76 29.94
C VAL A 732 -27.75 11.85 31.04
N VAL A 733 -26.45 11.58 31.00
CA VAL A 733 -25.76 10.90 32.09
C VAL A 733 -24.72 11.84 32.70
N TYR A 734 -24.45 11.66 33.98
CA TYR A 734 -23.53 12.51 34.73
C TYR A 734 -22.41 11.66 35.34
N GLY A 735 -21.18 12.12 35.24
CA GLY A 735 -20.02 11.47 35.85
C GLY A 735 -19.18 12.45 36.64
N VAL A 736 -18.27 11.92 37.47
CA VAL A 736 -17.33 12.72 38.26
C VAL A 736 -15.89 12.28 38.03
N VAL A 737 -15.02 13.25 37.82
CA VAL A 737 -13.56 13.07 37.79
C VAL A 737 -13.03 13.51 39.14
N THR A 738 -12.38 12.61 39.88
CA THR A 738 -11.99 12.83 41.29
C THR A 738 -10.67 13.58 41.45
N GLU A 739 -9.85 13.66 40.40
CA GLU A 739 -8.53 14.28 40.42
C GLU A 739 -8.20 14.93 39.07
N ASP A 740 -7.41 16.01 39.10
CA ASP A 740 -6.99 16.69 37.88
C ASP A 740 -6.08 15.81 37.04
N GLY A 741 -6.37 15.74 35.74
CA GLY A 741 -5.72 14.82 34.81
C GLY A 741 -6.38 13.45 34.73
N GLY A 742 -7.48 13.21 35.47
CA GLY A 742 -8.18 11.94 35.51
C GLY A 742 -8.80 11.52 34.17
N ALA A 743 -9.19 10.25 34.10
CA ALA A 743 -9.81 9.64 32.93
C ALA A 743 -11.29 9.33 33.15
N MET A 744 -12.07 9.35 32.07
CA MET A 744 -13.51 9.07 32.08
C MET A 744 -13.91 8.32 30.80
N PRO A 745 -14.27 7.03 30.86
CA PRO A 745 -14.88 6.36 29.72
C PRO A 745 -16.27 6.93 29.46
N ILE A 746 -16.60 7.20 28.21
CA ILE A 746 -17.95 7.61 27.78
C ILE A 746 -18.42 6.68 26.68
N GLY A 747 -19.72 6.45 26.58
CA GLY A 747 -20.20 5.63 25.48
C GLY A 747 -21.68 5.29 25.51
N PHE A 748 -21.99 4.35 24.63
CA PHE A 748 -23.32 3.83 24.37
C PHE A 748 -23.25 2.31 24.28
N LYS A 749 -24.17 1.60 24.95
CA LYS A 749 -24.23 0.14 24.90
C LYS A 749 -25.66 -0.38 24.77
N ILE A 750 -25.79 -1.57 24.19
CA ILE A 750 -27.02 -2.37 24.11
C ILE A 750 -26.73 -3.73 24.71
N GLU A 751 -27.57 -4.19 25.63
CA GLU A 751 -27.41 -5.46 26.33
C GLU A 751 -28.68 -6.30 26.23
N ASN A 752 -28.55 -7.56 25.79
CA ASN A 752 -29.69 -8.48 25.65
C ASN A 752 -30.79 -7.88 24.76
N HIS A 753 -30.41 -7.50 23.54
CA HIS A 753 -31.31 -6.95 22.53
C HIS A 753 -32.50 -7.86 22.26
N ASN A 754 -33.62 -7.26 21.88
CA ASN A 754 -34.78 -7.99 21.38
C ASN A 754 -34.68 -8.16 19.87
N GLU A 755 -35.34 -9.20 19.35
CA GLU A 755 -35.50 -9.35 17.90
C GLU A 755 -36.20 -8.12 17.29
N GLY A 756 -35.61 -7.55 16.23
CA GLY A 756 -36.10 -6.35 15.57
C GLY A 756 -35.87 -5.05 16.36
N SER A 757 -35.06 -5.10 17.42
CA SER A 757 -34.67 -3.90 18.16
C SER A 757 -33.89 -2.93 17.29
N TRP A 758 -34.08 -1.64 17.56
CA TRP A 758 -33.52 -0.58 16.74
C TRP A 758 -33.15 0.61 17.60
N VAL A 759 -31.91 1.06 17.46
CA VAL A 759 -31.39 2.27 18.10
C VAL A 759 -30.95 3.24 17.04
N ILE A 760 -31.39 4.49 17.20
CA ILE A 760 -30.87 5.64 16.48
C ILE A 760 -30.26 6.61 17.48
N PHE A 761 -29.08 7.12 17.18
CA PHE A 761 -28.43 8.14 17.99
C PHE A 761 -27.56 9.11 17.17
N ARG A 762 -27.25 10.28 17.76
CA ARG A 762 -26.30 11.26 17.21
C ARG A 762 -25.85 12.27 18.28
N ASP A 763 -24.82 13.03 17.93
CA ASP A 763 -24.39 14.27 18.58
C ASP A 763 -24.14 14.13 20.09
N PHE A 764 -23.07 13.39 20.45
CA PHE A 764 -22.57 13.44 21.82
C PHE A 764 -22.13 14.88 22.17
N ARG A 765 -22.50 15.32 23.36
CA ARG A 765 -22.10 16.62 23.91
C ARG A 765 -21.58 16.45 25.32
N LEU A 766 -20.45 17.06 25.62
CA LEU A 766 -19.83 17.05 26.93
C LEU A 766 -19.79 18.46 27.51
N GLU A 767 -20.24 18.60 28.75
CA GLU A 767 -20.22 19.86 29.47
C GLU A 767 -19.57 19.69 30.83
N TYR A 768 -18.73 20.65 31.21
CA TYR A 768 -18.13 20.71 32.53
C TYR A 768 -19.07 21.43 33.49
N LEU A 769 -19.46 20.77 34.58
CA LEU A 769 -20.38 21.32 35.58
C LEU A 769 -19.67 21.93 36.78
N GLY A 770 -18.35 21.76 36.90
CA GLY A 770 -17.58 22.23 38.06
C GLY A 770 -17.44 21.21 39.18
N ASN A 771 -16.66 21.59 40.18
CA ASN A 771 -16.37 20.80 41.38
C ASN A 771 -17.08 21.32 42.64
N ASP A 772 -17.95 22.33 42.50
CA ASP A 772 -18.73 22.84 43.63
C ASP A 772 -19.77 21.79 44.07
N PRO A 773 -19.98 21.61 45.39
CA PRO A 773 -20.96 20.67 45.93
C PRO A 773 -22.36 20.77 45.30
N THR A 774 -22.77 21.97 44.86
CA THR A 774 -24.08 22.21 44.22
C THR A 774 -24.26 21.41 42.93
N TYR A 775 -23.18 21.17 42.17
CA TYR A 775 -23.22 20.43 40.91
C TYR A 775 -22.96 18.93 41.09
N ILE A 776 -22.23 18.55 42.13
CA ILE A 776 -21.95 17.14 42.44
C ILE A 776 -23.14 16.48 43.14
N ASN A 777 -23.85 17.21 44.00
CA ASN A 777 -24.96 16.69 44.80
C ASN A 777 -26.04 15.97 43.95
N PRO A 778 -26.57 16.54 42.84
CA PRO A 778 -27.55 15.83 42.00
C PRO A 778 -27.02 14.51 41.42
N VAL A 779 -25.72 14.44 41.09
CA VAL A 779 -25.06 13.24 40.56
C VAL A 779 -24.96 12.16 41.63
N LEU A 780 -24.53 12.55 42.83
CA LEU A 780 -24.43 11.63 43.98
C LEU A 780 -25.81 11.13 44.44
N VAL A 781 -26.82 12.00 44.50
CA VAL A 781 -28.20 11.62 44.85
C VAL A 781 -28.76 10.60 43.86
N ASN A 782 -28.54 10.79 42.55
CA ASN A 782 -28.95 9.80 41.55
C ASN A 782 -28.26 8.45 41.78
N LYS A 783 -26.96 8.47 42.10
CA LYS A 783 -26.22 7.24 42.41
C LYS A 783 -26.72 6.54 43.68
N MET A 784 -27.04 7.31 44.72
CA MET A 784 -27.67 6.77 45.93
C MET A 784 -29.05 6.16 45.64
N ASN A 785 -29.84 6.77 44.76
CA ASN A 785 -31.14 6.24 44.37
C ASN A 785 -30.99 4.90 43.63
N GLU A 786 -30.07 4.80 42.67
CA GLU A 786 -29.72 3.55 41.97
C GLU A 786 -29.34 2.44 42.98
N ALA A 787 -28.40 2.72 43.88
CA ALA A 787 -27.99 1.79 44.94
C ALA A 787 -29.18 1.31 45.79
N ASN A 788 -30.07 2.23 46.18
CA ASN A 788 -31.24 1.91 46.99
C ASN A 788 -32.28 1.05 46.24
N SER A 789 -32.59 1.39 44.99
CA SER A 789 -33.66 0.73 44.23
C SER A 789 -33.22 -0.56 43.56
N GLU A 790 -32.03 -0.58 42.96
CA GLU A 790 -31.59 -1.68 42.09
C GLU A 790 -30.78 -2.75 42.83
N PHE A 791 -30.04 -2.34 43.87
CA PHE A 791 -29.14 -3.21 44.59
C PHE A 791 -29.69 -3.60 45.96
N LEU A 792 -29.91 -2.64 46.86
CA LEU A 792 -30.29 -2.91 48.25
C LEU A 792 -31.64 -3.64 48.40
N SER A 793 -32.50 -3.57 47.37
CA SER A 793 -33.75 -4.33 47.27
C SER A 793 -33.56 -5.83 46.98
N GLN A 794 -32.39 -6.23 46.48
CA GLN A 794 -32.10 -7.60 46.05
C GLN A 794 -31.52 -8.45 47.20
N ARG A 795 -31.55 -9.77 47.02
CA ARG A 795 -30.85 -10.74 47.88
C ARG A 795 -29.38 -10.82 47.47
N MET A 796 -28.48 -10.74 48.44
CA MET A 796 -27.02 -10.75 48.28
C MET A 796 -26.36 -11.15 49.62
N VAL A 797 -25.03 -11.28 49.65
CA VAL A 797 -24.29 -11.50 50.90
C VAL A 797 -24.46 -10.33 51.86
N ALA A 798 -24.63 -10.61 53.16
CA ALA A 798 -24.87 -9.61 54.19
C ALA A 798 -23.74 -8.58 54.33
N SER A 799 -22.48 -9.00 54.11
CA SER A 799 -21.30 -8.13 54.13
C SER A 799 -21.32 -7.11 52.99
N ASP A 800 -21.59 -7.55 51.75
CA ASP A 800 -21.75 -6.66 50.59
C ASP A 800 -22.90 -5.68 50.78
N LYS A 801 -24.04 -6.18 51.28
CA LYS A 801 -25.20 -5.34 51.62
C LYS A 801 -24.88 -4.29 52.68
N ALA A 802 -24.10 -4.67 53.70
CA ALA A 802 -23.67 -3.74 54.74
C ALA A 802 -22.68 -2.70 54.21
N ALA A 803 -21.74 -3.10 53.34
CA ALA A 803 -20.79 -2.20 52.69
C ALA A 803 -21.51 -1.16 51.81
N LEU A 804 -22.48 -1.58 51.00
CA LEU A 804 -23.26 -0.67 50.16
C LEU A 804 -24.12 0.28 51.00
N ASN A 805 -24.80 -0.21 52.05
CA ASN A 805 -25.53 0.66 52.98
C ASN A 805 -24.61 1.70 53.64
N LYS A 806 -23.38 1.30 54.02
CA LYS A 806 -22.41 2.21 54.59
C LYS A 806 -22.00 3.29 53.58
N ALA A 807 -21.70 2.91 52.33
CA ALA A 807 -21.32 3.87 51.29
C ALA A 807 -22.44 4.89 51.02
N VAL A 808 -23.70 4.44 50.99
CA VAL A 808 -24.87 5.34 50.86
C VAL A 808 -25.01 6.27 52.06
N ALA A 809 -24.77 5.80 53.29
CA ALA A 809 -24.80 6.64 54.48
C ALA A 809 -23.65 7.67 54.53
N ASP A 810 -22.44 7.27 54.11
CA ASP A 810 -21.29 8.17 53.99
C ASP A 810 -21.56 9.25 52.92
N ALA A 811 -22.20 8.87 51.80
CA ALA A 811 -22.65 9.80 50.76
C ALA A 811 -23.65 10.83 51.29
N GLN A 812 -24.66 10.40 52.07
CA GLN A 812 -25.57 11.34 52.73
C GLN A 812 -24.83 12.31 53.65
N THR A 813 -23.82 11.83 54.38
CA THR A 813 -22.99 12.67 55.25
C THR A 813 -22.19 13.70 54.45
N ALA A 814 -21.64 13.32 53.30
CA ALA A 814 -20.94 14.24 52.41
C ALA A 814 -21.90 15.31 51.84
N ILE A 815 -23.14 14.93 51.52
CA ILE A 815 -24.20 15.85 51.10
C ILE A 815 -24.51 16.87 52.19
N ASP A 816 -24.76 16.40 53.41
CA ASP A 816 -25.15 17.25 54.54
C ASP A 816 -24.04 18.25 54.92
N ASN A 817 -22.77 17.89 54.71
CA ASN A 817 -21.61 18.74 54.97
C ASN A 817 -21.27 19.70 53.81
N ALA A 818 -21.91 19.56 52.65
CA ALA A 818 -21.58 20.31 51.44
C ALA A 818 -20.08 20.25 51.06
N ASP A 819 -19.48 19.06 51.14
CA ASP A 819 -18.07 18.83 50.78
C ASP A 819 -17.99 18.12 49.43
N GLY A 820 -17.64 18.85 48.38
CA GLY A 820 -17.62 18.35 47.01
C GLY A 820 -16.59 17.23 46.79
N ASP A 821 -15.42 17.34 47.38
CA ASP A 821 -14.39 16.30 47.29
C ASP A 821 -14.85 15.02 48.00
N ALA A 822 -15.47 15.16 49.19
CA ALA A 822 -16.07 14.03 49.88
C ALA A 822 -17.26 13.43 49.12
N MET A 823 -18.08 14.25 48.43
CA MET A 823 -19.18 13.77 47.61
C MET A 823 -18.67 12.95 46.40
N MET A 824 -17.63 13.42 45.70
CA MET A 824 -17.02 12.67 44.60
C MET A 824 -16.35 11.38 45.08
N ALA A 825 -15.69 11.41 46.23
CA ALA A 825 -15.14 10.20 46.86
C ALA A 825 -16.25 9.20 47.24
N ALA A 826 -17.36 9.69 47.81
CA ALA A 826 -18.51 8.87 48.16
C ALA A 826 -19.22 8.28 46.93
N PHE A 827 -19.29 9.02 45.82
CA PHE A 827 -19.77 8.51 44.54
C PHE A 827 -18.96 7.28 44.10
N THR A 828 -17.63 7.37 44.14
CA THR A 828 -16.74 6.26 43.78
C THR A 828 -16.93 5.08 44.73
N ALA A 829 -17.05 5.33 46.03
CA ALA A 829 -17.27 4.30 47.03
C ALA A 829 -18.60 3.54 46.83
N ILE A 830 -19.68 4.23 46.45
CA ILE A 830 -20.95 3.58 46.10
C ILE A 830 -20.75 2.70 44.86
N ALA A 831 -20.12 3.23 43.81
CA ALA A 831 -19.92 2.48 42.58
C ALA A 831 -19.08 1.20 42.79
N ASP A 832 -18.03 1.26 43.61
CA ASP A 832 -17.23 0.08 43.97
C ASP A 832 -18.04 -0.96 44.77
N ALA A 833 -18.88 -0.50 45.71
CA ALA A 833 -19.75 -1.38 46.49
C ALA A 833 -20.87 -2.01 45.64
N GLU A 834 -21.37 -1.29 44.62
CA GLU A 834 -22.32 -1.83 43.64
C GLU A 834 -21.69 -2.93 42.80
N ASP A 835 -20.44 -2.79 42.35
CA ASP A 835 -19.77 -3.83 41.55
C ASP A 835 -19.60 -5.13 42.35
N ALA A 836 -19.24 -5.03 43.64
CA ALA A 836 -19.27 -6.18 44.55
C ALA A 836 -20.69 -6.77 44.69
N SER A 837 -21.69 -5.90 44.86
CA SER A 837 -23.10 -6.29 44.98
C SER A 837 -23.63 -6.97 43.71
N LYS A 838 -23.23 -6.55 42.50
CA LYS A 838 -23.63 -7.18 41.22
C LYS A 838 -23.24 -8.66 41.20
N ALA A 839 -21.99 -8.98 41.52
CA ALA A 839 -21.50 -10.35 41.57
C ALA A 839 -22.25 -11.18 42.62
N SER A 840 -22.47 -10.59 43.80
CA SER A 840 -23.21 -11.18 44.91
C SER A 840 -24.65 -11.52 44.55
N ILE A 841 -25.39 -10.55 43.99
CA ILE A 841 -26.78 -10.71 43.54
C ILE A 841 -26.88 -11.79 42.45
N ALA A 842 -25.96 -11.79 41.49
CA ALA A 842 -25.96 -12.79 40.42
C ALA A 842 -25.80 -14.22 40.97
N ALA A 843 -24.88 -14.43 41.91
CA ALA A 843 -24.68 -15.72 42.56
C ALA A 843 -25.91 -16.15 43.40
N TYR A 844 -26.52 -15.21 44.12
CA TYR A 844 -27.76 -15.47 44.88
C TYR A 844 -28.94 -15.84 43.98
N LYS A 845 -29.08 -15.22 42.80
CA LYS A 845 -30.08 -15.62 41.79
C LYS A 845 -29.86 -17.06 41.31
N GLN A 846 -28.61 -17.48 41.11
CA GLN A 846 -28.29 -18.86 40.73
C GLN A 846 -28.57 -19.86 41.86
N LEU A 847 -28.30 -19.48 43.11
CA LEU A 847 -28.63 -20.31 44.28
C LEU A 847 -30.16 -20.45 44.42
N ALA A 848 -30.91 -19.35 44.27
CA ALA A 848 -32.37 -19.36 44.30
C ALA A 848 -32.98 -20.25 43.21
N ALA A 849 -32.44 -20.23 41.98
CA ALA A 849 -32.88 -21.14 40.92
C ALA A 849 -32.63 -22.61 41.27
N SER A 850 -31.53 -22.92 41.96
CA SER A 850 -31.22 -24.28 42.43
C SER A 850 -32.16 -24.71 43.56
N TYR A 851 -32.47 -23.79 44.48
CA TYR A 851 -33.49 -23.97 45.52
C TYR A 851 -34.86 -24.29 44.90
N ASP A 852 -35.31 -23.50 43.93
CA ASP A 852 -36.59 -23.70 43.24
C ASP A 852 -36.62 -25.07 42.53
N SER A 853 -35.52 -25.46 41.86
CA SER A 853 -35.41 -26.77 41.21
C SER A 853 -35.53 -27.94 42.19
N LEU A 854 -34.84 -27.88 43.34
CA LEU A 854 -34.96 -28.89 44.38
C LEU A 854 -36.38 -28.92 44.97
N LYS A 855 -36.98 -27.74 45.20
CA LYS A 855 -38.33 -27.61 45.73
C LYS A 855 -39.37 -28.23 44.80
N THR A 856 -39.35 -27.90 43.51
CA THR A 856 -40.23 -28.52 42.51
C THR A 856 -40.06 -30.04 42.50
N GLN A 857 -38.82 -30.54 42.52
CA GLN A 857 -38.57 -31.98 42.54
C GLN A 857 -39.13 -32.66 43.80
N LEU A 858 -39.03 -32.01 44.97
CA LEU A 858 -39.60 -32.51 46.23
C LEU A 858 -41.14 -32.58 46.19
N ASP A 859 -41.76 -31.56 45.62
CA ASP A 859 -43.21 -31.47 45.45
C ASP A 859 -43.71 -32.62 44.53
N ASP A 860 -42.94 -32.98 43.49
CA ASP A 860 -43.25 -34.07 42.55
C ASP A 860 -42.86 -35.49 43.02
N ALA A 861 -41.95 -35.61 44.00
CA ALA A 861 -41.32 -36.86 44.42
C ALA A 861 -42.22 -37.77 45.29
N THR A 862 -43.37 -38.18 44.76
CA THR A 862 -44.40 -39.00 45.46
C THR A 862 -43.95 -40.40 45.85
N GLN A 863 -42.90 -40.93 45.21
CA GLN A 863 -42.36 -42.28 45.45
C GLN A 863 -40.99 -42.30 46.13
N ALA A 864 -40.45 -41.12 46.49
CA ALA A 864 -39.17 -41.04 47.19
C ALA A 864 -39.26 -41.56 48.64
N SER A 865 -38.13 -42.00 49.18
CA SER A 865 -38.06 -42.44 50.58
C SER A 865 -38.38 -41.29 51.56
N ALA A 866 -38.93 -41.62 52.73
CA ALA A 866 -39.20 -40.64 53.78
C ALA A 866 -37.92 -39.93 54.27
N GLU A 867 -36.78 -40.64 54.24
CA GLU A 867 -35.47 -40.09 54.59
C GLU A 867 -35.00 -39.05 53.56
N SER A 868 -35.04 -39.38 52.26
CA SER A 868 -34.67 -38.44 51.18
C SER A 868 -35.53 -37.18 51.20
N ARG A 869 -36.85 -37.32 51.44
CA ARG A 869 -37.77 -36.17 51.57
C ARG A 869 -37.45 -35.29 52.78
N THR A 870 -37.09 -35.90 53.91
CA THR A 870 -36.70 -35.17 55.13
C THR A 870 -35.39 -34.41 54.92
N GLN A 871 -34.38 -35.05 54.32
CA GLN A 871 -33.09 -34.42 54.02
C GLN A 871 -33.26 -33.23 53.07
N ALA A 872 -34.03 -33.40 51.98
CA ALA A 872 -34.31 -32.31 51.04
C ALA A 872 -35.08 -31.15 51.69
N THR A 873 -36.06 -31.44 52.55
CA THR A 873 -36.81 -30.41 53.30
C THR A 873 -35.90 -29.61 54.23
N ASN A 874 -35.03 -30.29 54.98
CA ASN A 874 -34.09 -29.62 55.88
C ASN A 874 -33.11 -28.73 55.10
N LEU A 875 -32.58 -29.23 53.99
CA LEU A 875 -31.67 -28.47 53.12
C LEU A 875 -32.37 -27.26 52.49
N LEU A 876 -33.63 -27.40 52.05
CA LEU A 876 -34.41 -26.26 51.58
C LEU A 876 -34.58 -25.21 52.69
N ASN A 877 -34.94 -25.60 53.91
CA ASN A 877 -35.07 -24.63 55.01
C ASN A 877 -33.74 -23.92 55.30
N GLU A 878 -32.63 -24.65 55.35
CA GLU A 878 -31.29 -24.08 55.53
C GLU A 878 -30.95 -23.07 54.43
N VAL A 879 -31.15 -23.43 53.16
CA VAL A 879 -30.86 -22.54 52.02
C VAL A 879 -31.81 -21.35 51.97
N SER A 880 -33.07 -21.52 52.39
CA SER A 880 -34.04 -20.42 52.52
C SER A 880 -33.54 -19.39 53.53
N ASP A 881 -33.11 -19.84 54.71
CA ASP A 881 -32.55 -18.97 55.75
C ASP A 881 -31.27 -18.26 55.26
N MET A 882 -30.41 -18.96 54.51
CA MET A 882 -29.20 -18.37 53.91
C MET A 882 -29.53 -17.29 52.85
N LEU A 883 -30.53 -17.54 52.01
CA LEU A 883 -30.98 -16.61 50.96
C LEU A 883 -31.65 -15.37 51.55
N GLU A 884 -32.46 -15.53 52.60
CA GLU A 884 -33.16 -14.42 53.25
C GLU A 884 -32.24 -13.53 54.08
N ASN A 885 -31.30 -14.13 54.82
CA ASN A 885 -30.41 -13.41 55.72
C ASN A 885 -29.06 -13.04 55.11
N GLY A 886 -28.74 -13.53 53.91
CA GLY A 886 -27.48 -13.20 53.24
C GLY A 886 -26.25 -13.87 53.87
N THR A 887 -26.39 -15.04 54.50
CA THR A 887 -25.32 -15.63 55.34
C THR A 887 -24.37 -16.57 54.60
N ILE A 888 -24.59 -16.84 53.31
CA ILE A 888 -23.71 -17.72 52.51
C ILE A 888 -22.82 -16.86 51.62
N GLU A 889 -21.51 -17.01 51.75
CA GLU A 889 -20.53 -16.29 50.93
C GLU A 889 -20.58 -16.77 49.47
N VAL A 890 -20.29 -15.87 48.52
CA VAL A 890 -20.31 -16.18 47.07
C VAL A 890 -19.47 -17.41 46.74
N ALA A 891 -18.31 -17.56 47.40
CA ALA A 891 -17.39 -18.69 47.17
C ALA A 891 -17.97 -20.05 47.58
N ASP A 892 -18.93 -20.08 48.51
CA ASP A 892 -19.52 -21.31 49.05
C ASP A 892 -20.82 -21.72 48.32
N ILE A 893 -21.41 -20.82 47.53
CA ILE A 893 -22.61 -21.08 46.74
C ILE A 893 -22.47 -22.30 45.83
N PRO A 894 -21.37 -22.49 45.07
CA PRO A 894 -21.21 -23.67 44.22
C PRO A 894 -21.25 -25.00 45.00
N ALA A 895 -20.66 -25.03 46.20
CA ALA A 895 -20.69 -26.22 47.06
C ALA A 895 -22.13 -26.50 47.55
N LYS A 896 -22.86 -25.46 47.96
CA LYS A 896 -24.27 -25.60 48.38
C LYS A 896 -25.19 -26.02 47.22
N GLN A 897 -24.96 -25.51 46.01
CA GLN A 897 -25.66 -25.96 44.81
C GLN A 897 -25.40 -27.44 44.53
N LYS A 898 -24.15 -27.91 44.72
CA LYS A 898 -23.82 -29.34 44.61
C LYS A 898 -24.55 -30.20 45.63
N GLU A 899 -24.64 -29.75 46.89
CA GLU A 899 -25.44 -30.44 47.92
C GLU A 899 -26.92 -30.53 47.53
N MET A 900 -27.51 -29.43 47.03
CA MET A 900 -28.90 -29.42 46.56
C MET A 900 -29.11 -30.34 45.35
N LEU A 901 -28.15 -30.38 44.42
CA LEU A 901 -28.20 -31.31 43.28
C LEU A 901 -28.17 -32.77 43.74
N LEU A 902 -27.37 -33.12 44.74
CA LEU A 902 -27.33 -34.46 45.31
C LEU A 902 -28.64 -34.81 46.02
N ALA A 903 -29.21 -33.90 46.82
CA ALA A 903 -30.52 -34.08 47.43
C ALA A 903 -31.62 -34.25 46.38
N ARG A 904 -31.57 -33.47 45.29
CA ARG A 904 -32.48 -33.56 44.15
C ARG A 904 -32.40 -34.94 43.49
N LYS A 905 -31.19 -35.44 43.22
CA LYS A 905 -30.96 -36.79 42.70
C LYS A 905 -31.49 -37.86 43.65
N ALA A 906 -31.25 -37.74 44.96
CA ALA A 906 -31.75 -38.69 45.96
C ALA A 906 -33.29 -38.78 46.03
N LEU A 907 -34.01 -37.68 45.72
CA LEU A 907 -35.47 -37.66 45.59
C LEU A 907 -35.98 -38.39 44.35
N MET A 908 -35.13 -38.60 43.35
CA MET A 908 -35.49 -39.30 42.11
C MET A 908 -35.24 -40.80 42.19
N ILE A 909 -34.62 -41.29 43.26
CA ILE A 909 -34.40 -42.72 43.50
C ILE A 909 -35.75 -43.39 43.81
N GLN A 910 -36.10 -44.37 42.98
CA GLN A 910 -37.31 -45.18 43.13
C GLN A 910 -36.92 -46.67 43.07
N PRO A 911 -37.61 -47.55 43.83
CA PRO A 911 -37.39 -48.97 43.76
C PRO A 911 -37.82 -49.52 42.40
N GLY A 912 -36.88 -50.11 41.67
CA GLY A 912 -37.13 -50.83 40.42
C GLY A 912 -37.33 -52.33 40.67
N SER A 913 -38.00 -53.01 39.76
CA SER A 913 -38.09 -54.48 39.72
C SER A 913 -37.96 -54.98 38.29
N ASP A 914 -37.67 -56.26 38.10
CA ASP A 914 -37.62 -56.88 36.75
C ASP A 914 -38.93 -56.70 35.97
N ALA A 915 -40.08 -56.64 36.67
CA ALA A 915 -41.40 -56.43 36.08
C ALA A 915 -41.74 -54.94 35.85
N ASN A 916 -41.07 -54.03 36.54
CA ASN A 916 -41.29 -52.58 36.46
C ASN A 916 -39.98 -51.83 36.76
N PRO A 917 -39.09 -51.64 35.75
CA PRO A 917 -37.83 -50.94 35.95
C PRO A 917 -38.06 -49.43 36.17
N SER A 918 -37.33 -48.85 37.11
CA SER A 918 -37.36 -47.40 37.37
C SER A 918 -36.66 -46.62 36.26
N LYS A 919 -37.24 -45.49 35.84
CA LYS A 919 -36.68 -44.63 34.80
C LYS A 919 -35.80 -43.54 35.40
N TYR A 920 -34.50 -43.61 35.13
CA TYR A 920 -33.51 -42.63 35.57
C TYR A 920 -33.08 -41.64 34.47
N THR A 921 -33.83 -41.53 33.36
CA THR A 921 -33.49 -40.64 32.24
C THR A 921 -33.25 -39.19 32.66
N ASN A 922 -33.98 -38.69 33.66
CA ASN A 922 -33.84 -37.32 34.17
C ASN A 922 -32.51 -37.07 34.94
N TRP A 923 -31.69 -38.09 35.16
CA TRP A 923 -30.34 -37.96 35.71
C TRP A 923 -29.31 -37.61 34.65
N ILE A 924 -29.65 -37.83 33.38
CA ILE A 924 -28.87 -37.39 32.24
C ILE A 924 -29.21 -35.91 32.03
N MET A 925 -28.21 -35.03 32.04
CA MET A 925 -28.41 -33.61 31.72
C MET A 925 -28.55 -33.45 30.21
N ASN A 926 -29.60 -32.75 29.77
CA ASN A 926 -29.96 -32.58 28.35
C ASN A 926 -30.02 -33.90 27.56
N PRO A 927 -30.84 -34.88 27.98
CA PRO A 927 -30.91 -36.20 27.33
C PRO A 927 -31.48 -36.14 25.89
N THR A 928 -32.08 -35.00 25.54
CA THR A 928 -32.66 -34.67 24.23
C THR A 928 -31.69 -33.90 23.33
N TYR A 929 -30.49 -33.56 23.81
CA TYR A 929 -29.53 -32.68 23.12
C TYR A 929 -30.09 -31.31 22.74
N GLU A 930 -31.04 -30.75 23.50
CA GLU A 930 -31.51 -29.37 23.27
C GLU A 930 -30.42 -28.30 23.47
N LYS A 931 -29.41 -28.62 24.31
CA LYS A 931 -28.18 -27.86 24.53
C LYS A 931 -27.02 -28.83 24.78
N GLN A 932 -25.79 -28.37 24.57
CA GLN A 932 -24.59 -29.15 24.86
C GLN A 932 -24.25 -29.23 26.36
N ASP A 933 -24.86 -28.39 27.20
CA ASP A 933 -24.56 -28.35 28.64
C ASP A 933 -24.63 -29.75 29.26
N GLY A 934 -23.58 -30.15 29.96
CA GLY A 934 -23.47 -31.46 30.61
C GLY A 934 -22.92 -32.59 29.75
N TRP A 935 -22.73 -32.37 28.45
CA TRP A 935 -22.06 -33.33 27.58
C TRP A 935 -20.62 -32.90 27.35
N THR A 936 -19.68 -33.80 27.66
CA THR A 936 -18.28 -33.64 27.28
C THR A 936 -18.10 -34.09 25.85
N VAL A 937 -17.62 -33.20 24.98
CA VAL A 937 -17.40 -33.46 23.55
C VAL A 937 -15.93 -33.26 23.25
N ASN A 938 -15.19 -34.36 23.16
CA ASN A 938 -13.75 -34.35 22.92
C ASN A 938 -13.48 -34.74 21.46
N LYS A 939 -13.14 -33.77 20.61
CA LYS A 939 -12.68 -34.05 19.24
C LYS A 939 -11.30 -34.72 19.28
N ILE A 940 -11.19 -35.88 18.66
CA ILE A 940 -9.96 -36.69 18.58
C ILE A 940 -9.21 -36.38 17.27
N SER A 941 -9.91 -36.30 16.13
CA SER A 941 -9.29 -36.03 14.81
C SER A 941 -10.31 -35.58 13.75
N GLY A 942 -9.84 -35.16 12.57
CA GLY A 942 -10.66 -34.74 11.41
C GLY A 942 -10.92 -33.23 11.34
N ASP A 943 -11.67 -32.79 10.33
CA ASP A 943 -11.85 -31.34 10.04
C ASP A 943 -13.16 -30.79 10.60
N GLY A 944 -14.20 -31.60 10.77
CA GLY A 944 -15.47 -31.13 11.33
C GLY A 944 -15.41 -30.80 12.83
N VAL A 945 -16.38 -30.03 13.31
CA VAL A 945 -16.51 -29.63 14.73
C VAL A 945 -17.68 -30.40 15.34
N PRO A 946 -17.43 -31.45 16.15
CA PRO A 946 -18.50 -32.18 16.82
C PRO A 946 -19.26 -31.27 17.79
N GLY A 947 -20.57 -31.41 17.84
CA GLY A 947 -21.39 -30.57 18.71
C GLY A 947 -22.88 -30.83 18.54
N VAL A 948 -23.67 -30.11 19.33
CA VAL A 948 -25.13 -30.19 19.26
C VAL A 948 -25.67 -29.33 18.10
N GLN A 949 -26.45 -29.93 17.20
CA GLN A 949 -27.21 -29.22 16.17
C GLN A 949 -28.61 -29.83 16.02
N TYR A 950 -29.64 -29.00 15.93
CA TYR A 950 -31.05 -29.42 15.76
C TYR A 950 -31.52 -30.50 16.75
N ASN A 951 -31.18 -30.37 18.03
CA ASN A 951 -31.48 -31.36 19.07
C ASN A 951 -30.86 -32.75 18.82
N THR A 952 -29.71 -32.78 18.16
CA THR A 952 -28.93 -34.00 17.92
C THR A 952 -27.45 -33.75 18.16
N MET A 953 -26.72 -34.77 18.61
CA MET A 953 -25.25 -34.73 18.65
C MET A 953 -24.69 -35.11 17.28
N GLU A 954 -24.12 -34.13 16.57
CA GLU A 954 -23.52 -34.35 15.27
C GLU A 954 -22.01 -34.57 15.38
N ILE A 955 -21.52 -35.63 14.73
CA ILE A 955 -20.10 -35.89 14.53
C ILE A 955 -19.89 -36.07 13.03
N TRP A 956 -19.60 -34.98 12.33
CA TRP A 956 -19.41 -34.97 10.88
C TRP A 956 -17.93 -34.81 10.52
N SER A 957 -17.41 -35.64 9.62
CA SER A 957 -15.99 -35.61 9.14
C SER A 957 -14.94 -35.49 10.27
N ALA A 958 -15.24 -36.06 11.43
CA ALA A 958 -14.41 -36.04 12.63
C ALA A 958 -14.54 -37.35 13.40
N THR A 959 -13.53 -37.65 14.22
CA THR A 959 -13.61 -38.65 15.29
C THR A 959 -13.74 -37.91 16.61
N ALA A 960 -14.69 -38.30 17.46
CA ALA A 960 -14.90 -37.65 18.75
C ALA A 960 -15.37 -38.66 19.81
N ASP A 961 -15.08 -38.34 21.07
CA ASP A 961 -15.66 -38.98 22.24
C ASP A 961 -16.74 -38.06 22.83
N VAL A 962 -17.94 -38.59 23.03
CA VAL A 962 -19.08 -37.86 23.58
C VAL A 962 -19.62 -38.64 24.76
N HIS A 963 -19.48 -38.07 25.95
CA HIS A 963 -19.91 -38.75 27.17
C HIS A 963 -20.42 -37.77 28.22
N GLN A 964 -21.15 -38.32 29.19
CA GLN A 964 -21.54 -37.64 30.41
C GLN A 964 -21.31 -38.61 31.56
N ASP A 965 -20.60 -38.15 32.58
CA ASP A 965 -20.34 -38.95 33.77
C ASP A 965 -21.52 -38.82 34.73
N ILE A 966 -22.30 -39.89 34.85
CA ILE A 966 -23.49 -39.92 35.72
C ILE A 966 -23.08 -40.37 37.12
N GLU A 967 -22.87 -39.42 38.01
CA GLU A 967 -22.55 -39.70 39.41
C GLU A 967 -23.79 -40.02 40.25
N GLY A 968 -23.67 -41.04 41.09
CA GLY A 968 -24.59 -41.35 42.20
C GLY A 968 -25.76 -42.29 41.87
N LEU A 969 -25.72 -43.05 40.77
CA LEU A 969 -26.77 -44.01 40.43
C LEU A 969 -26.94 -45.06 41.56
N PRO A 970 -28.18 -45.48 41.89
CA PRO A 970 -28.49 -46.37 43.01
C PRO A 970 -28.07 -47.83 42.82
#